data_AF-A0A131XEW5-F1
#
_entry.id   AF-A0A131XEW5-F1
#
_cell.length_a   1.000
_cell.length_b   1.000
_cell.length_c   1.000
_cell.angle_alpha   90.00
_cell.angle_beta   90.00
_cell.angle_gamma   90.00
#
_symmetry.space_group_name_H-M   'P 1'
#
loop_
_entity.id
_entity.type
_entity.pdbx_description
1 polymer ?
#
loop_
_entity_poly.entity_id
_entity_poly.type
_entity_poly.pdbx_seq_one_letter_code
_entity_poly.pdbx_strand_id
1 'polypeptide(L)'
;GTFVNNQRLSKGSEESPAQEVCSGDIVQFGVDVVENSRKVTHGCIVATLRLFLPDGKEAKASPSTALIPAGAGTSITTQELYQLSQCIQEALHREQIIQNKIATLQRVVTSTQEASENNWKAMIEEDRLLNRIETLEAQLQSCAKSTTDDKLREEIARLQKERERYEDTAKESLKKALQEKLEALRRVQELEYTASNTEEECARLREVYEAAQKEISALATRTDKHQKEIAQLQTQLKEAEELNQAMTEEKAALENQIQELQKAEQVLAAKIESLRADNDFAKEQLSAMKARFDQVKKAQYIEDGLETLNSKENMPNHDDSKDSGGEVFFEKSLADESTKESPTQPEKESELSGSKELEISLSSTLETSILVKETTQYVLSKELQAKVCELEEQLEQLHTLEDKGKDENQRNVEELQAEIAQLRELLTESREKIKDAQLELAALKEAQLAAKTRQAVTEEQPPPEPSEETSALVTQLAAARKQVQDQVCQISRLQGELSQSEQSLCELREQFNVQRQQLAEHERHRRLGQEELSSLENLLEEERKARSRTEAASEAVKKQLHEAQNSAKQHQNEAEHLRKKVRTLTEELRNRANTERSLTPNHTQEPLQEECEALRVRLRAAEEDATMQREENAKLLAECERLRTSCSVLGMQSSAPSVPGDRGDRGDQVDQGDWPEQLEKLRQEAQSTRHQLQESAEELALLKEKYSVCAVEKAQLQQELKAISDERQLLLYQSKATSACSIIPLCILVLAILLGFYPTLSYFTATAETP
;
A
#
# COMPACT_ATOMS: atom_id res chain seq x y z
N GLY A 1 30.93 -31.70 34.63
CA GLY A 1 30.01 -32.83 34.89
C GLY A 1 29.01 -32.88 33.77
N THR A 2 28.47 -34.06 33.47
CA THR A 2 27.58 -34.27 32.32
C THR A 2 26.13 -34.34 32.75
N PHE A 3 25.25 -33.73 31.96
CA PHE A 3 23.81 -33.75 32.13
C PHE A 3 23.15 -34.23 30.83
N VAL A 4 22.02 -34.92 30.94
CA VAL A 4 21.15 -35.29 29.81
C VAL A 4 19.74 -34.85 30.18
N ASN A 5 19.09 -34.05 29.32
CA ASN A 5 17.78 -33.45 29.55
C ASN A 5 17.65 -32.79 30.94
N ASN A 6 18.65 -31.96 31.30
CA ASN A 6 18.84 -31.31 32.62
C ASN A 6 19.05 -32.26 33.82
N GLN A 7 19.05 -33.59 33.65
CA GLN A 7 19.37 -34.54 34.70
C GLN A 7 20.88 -34.83 34.75
N ARG A 8 21.49 -34.65 35.92
CA ARG A 8 22.93 -34.85 36.12
C ARG A 8 23.26 -36.34 36.28
N LEU A 9 24.16 -36.87 35.44
CA LEU A 9 24.46 -38.32 35.38
C LEU A 9 25.28 -38.85 36.57
N SER A 10 26.15 -38.03 37.17
CA SER A 10 26.94 -38.40 38.36
C SER A 10 27.23 -37.22 39.26
N LYS A 11 27.53 -37.49 40.54
CA LYS A 11 28.07 -36.49 41.48
C LYS A 11 29.52 -36.13 41.08
N GLY A 12 30.07 -35.08 41.68
CA GLY A 12 31.34 -34.51 41.22
C GLY A 12 32.48 -35.53 41.34
N SER A 13 33.26 -35.68 40.27
CA SER A 13 34.47 -36.53 40.21
C SER A 13 34.21 -38.06 40.19
N GLU A 14 32.96 -38.51 40.07
CA GLU A 14 32.61 -39.93 39.92
C GLU A 14 32.22 -40.24 38.47
N GLU A 15 32.64 -41.40 37.96
CA GLU A 15 32.20 -41.93 36.67
C GLU A 15 30.71 -42.31 36.75
N SER A 16 29.91 -41.89 35.78
CA SER A 16 28.48 -42.20 35.74
C SER A 16 28.24 -43.65 35.32
N PRO A 17 27.20 -44.33 35.84
CA PRO A 17 26.74 -45.57 35.24
C PRO A 17 26.33 -45.33 33.77
N ALA A 18 26.35 -46.38 32.96
CA ALA A 18 25.92 -46.31 31.57
C ALA A 18 24.44 -45.87 31.50
N GLN A 19 24.20 -44.73 30.87
CA GLN A 19 22.87 -44.17 30.65
C GLN A 19 22.49 -44.36 29.18
N GLU A 20 21.33 -44.94 28.92
CA GLU A 20 20.76 -45.01 27.57
C GLU A 20 20.31 -43.61 27.14
N VAL A 21 20.58 -43.28 25.87
CA VAL A 21 20.28 -41.99 25.23
C VAL A 21 19.52 -42.22 23.92
N CYS A 22 18.56 -41.36 23.62
CA CYS A 22 17.75 -41.42 22.40
C CYS A 22 18.09 -40.28 21.44
N SER A 23 17.55 -40.35 20.22
CA SER A 23 17.60 -39.19 19.32
C SER A 23 16.77 -38.04 19.88
N GLY A 24 17.26 -36.81 19.74
CA GLY A 24 16.64 -35.61 20.29
C GLY A 24 16.99 -35.28 21.75
N ASP A 25 17.77 -36.11 22.46
CA ASP A 25 18.22 -35.79 23.82
C ASP A 25 19.21 -34.62 23.82
N ILE A 26 19.10 -33.75 24.82
CA ILE A 26 19.99 -32.59 25.02
C ILE A 26 21.05 -32.97 26.05
N VAL A 27 22.31 -33.05 25.61
CA VAL A 27 23.47 -33.33 26.47
C VAL A 27 24.21 -32.03 26.76
N GLN A 28 24.46 -31.76 28.04
CA GLN A 28 25.26 -30.62 28.49
C GLN A 28 26.53 -31.10 29.19
N PHE A 29 27.68 -30.64 28.70
CA PHE A 29 28.99 -30.88 29.27
C PHE A 29 29.48 -29.63 30.02
N GLY A 30 29.60 -29.76 31.33
CA GLY A 30 30.04 -28.66 32.20
C GLY A 30 28.89 -27.77 32.69
N VAL A 31 29.27 -26.70 33.36
CA VAL A 31 28.43 -25.58 33.79
C VAL A 31 29.25 -24.31 33.54
N ASP A 32 28.61 -23.16 33.36
CA ASP A 32 29.33 -21.91 33.11
C ASP A 32 30.19 -21.53 34.32
N VAL A 33 31.48 -21.23 34.09
CA VAL A 33 32.43 -20.83 35.14
C VAL A 33 33.04 -19.47 34.80
N VAL A 34 32.83 -18.49 35.67
CA VAL A 34 33.38 -17.14 35.52
C VAL A 34 34.79 -17.07 36.10
N GLU A 35 35.79 -16.79 35.26
CA GLU A 35 37.18 -16.60 35.68
C GLU A 35 37.45 -15.11 35.97
N ASN A 36 37.22 -14.71 37.23
CA ASN A 36 37.29 -13.30 37.68
C ASN A 36 38.62 -12.58 37.37
N SER A 37 39.74 -13.31 37.28
CA SER A 37 41.07 -12.76 36.95
C SER A 37 41.16 -12.21 35.53
N ARG A 38 40.36 -12.76 34.60
CA ARG A 38 40.35 -12.37 33.17
C ARG A 38 39.02 -11.72 32.74
N LYS A 39 38.00 -11.73 33.60
CA LYS A 39 36.60 -11.37 33.28
C LYS A 39 36.02 -12.16 32.10
N VAL A 40 36.45 -13.41 31.93
CA VAL A 40 35.96 -14.31 30.88
C VAL A 40 35.13 -15.42 31.53
N THR A 41 33.94 -15.67 30.98
CA THR A 41 33.11 -16.82 31.35
C THR A 41 33.42 -17.96 30.40
N HIS A 42 33.91 -19.08 30.93
CA HIS A 42 34.04 -20.33 30.18
C HIS A 42 32.67 -21.00 30.18
N GLY A 43 32.00 -20.98 29.04
CA GLY A 43 30.65 -21.53 28.87
C GLY A 43 30.64 -23.07 28.85
N CYS A 44 29.53 -23.66 29.27
CA CYS A 44 29.25 -25.07 29.06
C CYS A 44 28.96 -25.38 27.59
N ILE A 45 29.17 -26.64 27.18
CA ILE A 45 28.86 -27.11 25.83
C ILE A 45 27.51 -27.83 25.89
N VAL A 46 26.53 -27.34 25.13
CA VAL A 46 25.21 -27.98 24.98
C VAL A 46 25.10 -28.52 23.56
N ALA A 47 24.69 -29.78 23.40
CA ALA A 47 24.52 -30.45 22.12
C ALA A 47 23.25 -31.30 22.12
N THR A 48 22.55 -31.35 20.99
CA THR A 48 21.42 -32.27 20.77
C THR A 48 21.91 -33.51 20.04
N LEU A 49 21.62 -34.70 20.56
CA LEU A 49 21.97 -35.95 19.91
C LEU A 49 21.04 -36.21 18.71
N ARG A 50 21.63 -36.66 17.60
CA ARG A 50 20.90 -37.34 16.52
C ARG A 50 21.52 -38.70 16.29
N LEU A 51 20.74 -39.75 16.47
CA LEU A 51 21.17 -41.14 16.41
C LEU A 51 20.53 -41.79 15.19
N PHE A 52 21.34 -42.37 14.31
CA PHE A 52 20.87 -43.05 13.10
C PHE A 52 21.18 -44.55 13.20
N LEU A 53 20.21 -45.36 12.80
CA LEU A 53 20.36 -46.81 12.69
C LEU A 53 21.18 -47.16 11.42
N PRO A 54 21.71 -48.40 11.31
CA PRO A 54 22.50 -48.81 10.15
C PRO A 54 21.76 -48.79 8.80
N ASP A 55 20.42 -48.68 8.82
CA ASP A 55 19.56 -48.52 7.64
C ASP A 55 19.35 -47.03 7.25
N GLY A 56 20.06 -46.10 7.89
CA GLY A 56 20.01 -44.66 7.63
C GLY A 56 18.83 -43.93 8.30
N LYS A 57 17.91 -44.64 8.97
CA LYS A 57 16.76 -44.01 9.64
C LYS A 57 17.13 -43.48 11.02
N GLU A 58 16.58 -42.32 11.37
CA GLU A 58 16.75 -41.77 12.72
C GLU A 58 16.07 -42.68 13.77
N ALA A 59 16.78 -42.96 14.87
CA ALA A 59 16.27 -43.75 15.97
C ALA A 59 15.14 -43.00 16.69
N LYS A 60 14.23 -43.75 17.33
CA LYS A 60 13.04 -43.18 17.98
C LYS A 60 13.42 -42.11 19.00
N ALA A 61 12.66 -41.01 19.00
CA ALA A 61 12.89 -39.88 19.89
C ALA A 61 12.48 -40.18 21.34
N SER A 62 13.16 -39.57 22.31
CA SER A 62 12.84 -39.66 23.74
C SER A 62 11.40 -39.20 24.04
N PRO A 63 10.62 -39.93 24.86
CA PRO A 63 9.27 -39.52 25.24
C PRO A 63 9.24 -38.22 26.06
N SER A 64 10.35 -37.84 26.70
CA SER A 64 10.47 -36.57 27.44
C SER A 64 10.69 -35.33 26.58
N THR A 65 11.02 -35.48 25.30
CA THR A 65 11.27 -34.37 24.36
C THR A 65 10.27 -34.34 23.20
N ALA A 66 9.31 -35.26 23.20
CA ALA A 66 8.25 -35.31 22.20
C ALA A 66 7.25 -34.17 22.40
N LEU A 67 7.28 -33.17 21.51
CA LEU A 67 6.09 -32.40 21.16
C LEU A 67 5.08 -33.36 20.54
N ILE A 68 4.22 -33.95 21.38
CA ILE A 68 3.19 -34.90 20.95
C ILE A 68 2.28 -34.19 19.92
N PRO A 69 2.17 -34.70 18.68
CA PRO A 69 1.22 -34.16 17.70
C PRO A 69 -0.20 -34.24 18.27
N ALA A 70 -1.04 -33.24 18.00
CA ALA A 70 -2.38 -33.14 18.58
C ALA A 70 -3.32 -34.29 18.14
N GLY A 71 -3.21 -35.43 18.83
CA GLY A 71 -3.96 -36.65 18.56
C GLY A 71 -3.79 -37.65 19.70
N ALA A 72 -4.91 -37.97 20.37
CA ALA A 72 -5.06 -38.91 21.49
C ALA A 72 -4.53 -38.50 22.89
N GLY A 73 -5.42 -37.91 23.68
CA GLY A 73 -5.93 -38.65 24.85
C GLY A 73 -5.27 -38.49 26.23
N THR A 74 -4.15 -37.78 26.39
CA THR A 74 -3.63 -37.45 27.74
C THR A 74 -4.28 -36.17 28.28
N SER A 75 -5.31 -36.34 29.13
CA SER A 75 -5.87 -35.23 29.90
C SER A 75 -4.85 -34.72 30.93
N ILE A 76 -4.44 -33.45 30.82
CA ILE A 76 -3.68 -32.75 31.87
C ILE A 76 -4.45 -32.91 33.19
N THR A 77 -3.81 -33.41 34.24
CA THR A 77 -4.52 -33.62 35.50
C THR A 77 -4.82 -32.28 36.16
N THR A 78 -5.96 -32.18 36.85
CA THR A 78 -6.36 -30.95 37.54
C THR A 78 -5.32 -30.50 38.59
N GLN A 79 -4.52 -31.45 39.09
CA GLN A 79 -3.42 -31.22 40.02
C GLN A 79 -2.21 -30.54 39.35
N GLU A 80 -1.80 -30.97 38.17
CA GLU A 80 -0.73 -30.31 37.38
C GLU A 80 -1.15 -28.89 36.97
N LEU A 81 -2.41 -28.73 36.58
CA LEU A 81 -2.97 -27.43 36.19
C LEU A 81 -3.03 -26.45 37.38
N TYR A 82 -3.34 -26.95 38.59
CA TYR A 82 -3.26 -26.19 39.83
C TYR A 82 -1.81 -25.83 40.22
N GLN A 83 -0.87 -26.78 40.11
CA GLN A 83 0.55 -26.53 40.39
C GLN A 83 1.14 -25.49 39.41
N LEU A 84 0.80 -25.56 38.12
CA LEU A 84 1.21 -24.57 37.13
C LEU A 84 0.63 -23.18 37.47
N SER A 85 -0.66 -23.11 37.84
CA SER A 85 -1.30 -21.86 38.30
C SER A 85 -0.59 -21.27 39.52
N GLN A 86 -0.23 -22.10 40.51
CA GLN A 86 0.53 -21.68 41.68
C GLN A 86 1.93 -21.17 41.30
N CYS A 87 2.67 -21.88 40.44
CA CYS A 87 3.99 -21.44 39.98
C CYS A 87 3.93 -20.10 39.22
N ILE A 88 2.89 -19.87 38.41
CA ILE A 88 2.66 -18.59 37.73
C ILE A 88 2.34 -17.48 38.74
N GLN A 89 1.49 -17.73 39.75
CA GLN A 89 1.19 -16.77 40.80
C GLN A 89 2.42 -16.42 41.65
N GLU A 90 3.26 -17.40 42.00
CA GLU A 90 4.53 -17.19 42.70
C GLU A 90 5.53 -16.39 41.85
N ALA A 91 5.59 -16.66 40.54
CA ALA A 91 6.44 -15.91 39.61
C ALA A 91 6.01 -14.43 39.53
N LEU A 92 4.72 -14.17 39.33
CA LEU A 92 4.14 -12.81 39.31
C LEU A 92 4.38 -12.06 40.63
N HIS A 93 4.24 -12.73 41.77
CA HIS A 93 4.49 -12.11 43.06
C HIS A 93 5.97 -11.75 43.26
N ARG A 94 6.90 -12.64 42.86
CA ARG A 94 8.34 -12.36 42.86
C ARG A 94 8.71 -11.22 41.91
N GLU A 95 8.09 -11.17 40.74
CA GLU A 95 8.26 -10.09 39.76
C GLU A 95 7.84 -8.74 40.35
N GLN A 96 6.64 -8.64 40.94
CA GLN A 96 6.16 -7.42 41.58
C GLN A 96 7.10 -6.93 42.70
N ILE A 97 7.67 -7.84 43.49
CA ILE A 97 8.66 -7.49 44.53
C ILE A 97 9.94 -6.93 43.88
N ILE A 98 10.42 -7.54 42.79
CA ILE A 98 11.61 -7.08 42.07
C ILE A 98 11.37 -5.70 41.44
N GLN A 99 10.22 -5.49 40.78
CA GLN A 99 9.83 -4.19 40.22
C GLN A 99 9.80 -3.10 41.32
N ASN A 100 9.18 -3.37 42.48
CA ASN A 100 9.14 -2.43 43.61
C ASN A 100 10.56 -2.12 44.16
N LYS A 101 11.45 -3.12 44.22
CA LYS A 101 12.85 -2.92 44.64
C LYS A 101 13.64 -2.10 43.62
N ILE A 102 13.45 -2.33 42.32
CA ILE A 102 14.07 -1.53 41.25
C ILE A 102 13.60 -0.07 41.32
N ALA A 103 12.29 0.17 41.43
CA ALA A 103 11.75 1.53 41.56
C ALA A 103 12.26 2.26 42.81
N THR A 104 12.47 1.53 43.92
CA THR A 104 13.07 2.09 45.14
C THR A 104 14.55 2.42 44.95
N LEU A 105 15.32 1.52 44.32
CA LEU A 105 16.73 1.76 44.01
C LEU A 105 16.92 2.93 43.05
N GLN A 106 16.09 3.04 42.01
CA GLN A 106 16.09 4.18 41.07
C GLN A 106 15.89 5.50 41.82
N ARG A 107 14.91 5.59 42.74
CA ARG A 107 14.66 6.79 43.54
C ARG A 107 15.82 7.14 44.47
N VAL A 108 16.48 6.14 45.06
CA VAL A 108 17.67 6.36 45.90
C VAL A 108 18.86 6.82 45.04
N VAL A 109 19.04 6.27 43.84
CA VAL A 109 20.08 6.69 42.90
C VAL A 109 19.87 8.13 42.43
N THR A 110 18.65 8.52 42.01
CA THR A 110 18.37 9.90 41.60
C THR A 110 18.57 10.88 42.76
N SER A 111 18.06 10.57 43.96
CA SER A 111 18.25 11.41 45.15
C SER A 111 19.74 11.52 45.56
N THR A 112 20.53 10.46 45.39
CA THR A 112 21.98 10.49 45.65
C THR A 112 22.71 11.31 44.59
N GLN A 113 22.30 11.21 43.32
CA GLN A 113 22.83 12.01 42.23
C GLN A 113 22.54 13.50 42.47
N GLU A 114 21.29 13.88 42.72
CA GLU A 114 20.89 15.26 43.06
C GLU A 114 21.69 15.82 44.25
N ALA A 115 21.83 15.03 45.32
CA ALA A 115 22.66 15.41 46.47
C ALA A 115 24.14 15.61 46.09
N SER A 116 24.69 14.75 45.24
CA SER A 116 26.06 14.90 44.74
C SER A 116 26.23 16.14 43.86
N GLU A 117 25.31 16.41 42.94
CA GLU A 117 25.35 17.58 42.06
C GLU A 117 25.26 18.87 42.85
N ASN A 118 24.41 18.90 43.89
CA ASN A 118 24.32 20.02 44.81
C ASN A 118 25.60 20.20 45.65
N ASN A 119 26.27 19.11 46.05
CA ASN A 119 27.56 19.17 46.74
C ASN A 119 28.68 19.72 45.83
N TRP A 120 28.75 19.28 44.57
CA TRP A 120 29.71 19.83 43.60
C TRP A 120 29.44 21.30 43.28
N LYS A 121 28.17 21.72 43.17
CA LYS A 121 27.79 23.15 43.04
C LYS A 121 28.24 23.97 44.25
N ALA A 122 27.96 23.49 45.47
CA ALA A 122 28.37 24.16 46.70
C ALA A 122 29.90 24.31 46.81
N MET A 123 30.66 23.27 46.44
CA MET A 123 32.12 23.33 46.41
C MET A 123 32.66 24.37 45.42
N ILE A 124 32.07 24.46 44.21
CA ILE A 124 32.43 25.49 43.22
C ILE A 124 32.09 26.90 43.72
N GLU A 125 30.99 27.06 44.45
CA GLU A 125 30.61 28.32 45.10
C GLU A 125 31.58 28.70 46.23
N GLU A 126 32.03 27.72 47.04
CA GLU A 126 33.06 27.91 48.08
C GLU A 126 34.41 28.32 47.47
N ASP A 127 34.89 27.62 46.44
CA ASP A 127 36.10 27.98 45.70
C ASP A 127 36.00 29.40 45.12
N ARG A 128 34.84 29.78 44.58
CA ARG A 128 34.59 31.14 44.06
C ARG A 128 34.61 32.20 45.17
N LEU A 129 34.12 31.88 46.37
CA LEU A 129 34.17 32.76 47.52
C LEU A 129 35.60 32.89 48.07
N LEU A 130 36.36 31.80 48.14
CA LEU A 130 37.77 31.79 48.52
C LEU A 130 38.62 32.67 47.59
N ASN A 131 38.54 32.45 46.28
CA ASN A 131 39.22 33.30 45.28
C ASN A 131 38.83 34.79 45.42
N ARG A 132 37.57 35.09 45.78
CA ARG A 132 37.12 36.46 46.03
C ARG A 132 37.72 37.05 47.31
N ILE A 133 37.85 36.26 48.37
CA ILE A 133 38.51 36.66 49.63
C ILE A 133 39.99 36.95 49.37
N GLU A 134 40.73 36.03 48.73
CA GLU A 134 42.15 36.22 48.37
C GLU A 134 42.37 37.50 47.55
N THR A 135 41.48 37.77 46.58
CA THR A 135 41.53 39.00 45.78
C THR A 135 41.33 40.24 46.64
N LEU A 136 40.39 40.22 47.59
CA LEU A 136 40.12 41.34 48.50
C LEU A 136 41.26 41.55 49.50
N GLU A 137 41.87 40.49 50.01
CA GLU A 137 43.04 40.55 50.89
C GLU A 137 44.25 41.14 50.15
N ALA A 138 44.52 40.69 48.92
CA ALA A 138 45.58 41.24 48.08
C ALA A 138 45.36 42.72 47.75
N GLN A 139 44.11 43.12 47.48
CA GLN A 139 43.73 44.53 47.29
C GLN A 139 43.96 45.36 48.57
N LEU A 140 43.51 44.86 49.72
CA LEU A 140 43.67 45.53 51.01
C LEU A 140 45.15 45.69 51.38
N GLN A 141 45.98 44.67 51.12
CA GLN A 141 47.42 44.69 51.38
C GLN A 141 48.22 45.55 50.38
N SER A 142 47.69 45.78 49.18
CA SER A 142 48.22 46.74 48.20
C SER A 142 47.89 48.19 48.58
N CYS A 143 46.62 48.46 48.94
CA CYS A 143 46.16 49.75 49.45
C CYS A 143 46.91 50.17 50.71
N ALA A 144 47.16 49.23 51.63
CA ALA A 144 47.95 49.47 52.85
C ALA A 144 49.40 49.91 52.59
N LYS A 145 49.92 49.83 51.36
CA LYS A 145 51.34 50.07 51.05
C LYS A 145 51.63 51.23 50.10
N SER A 146 50.68 51.80 49.34
CA SER A 146 51.07 52.73 48.25
C SER A 146 50.07 53.79 47.72
N THR A 147 48.89 53.97 48.31
CA THR A 147 47.88 54.91 47.81
C THR A 147 48.15 56.37 48.20
N THR A 148 48.65 57.15 47.24
CA THR A 148 48.60 58.62 47.22
C THR A 148 47.26 59.10 46.62
N ASP A 149 46.79 60.30 46.99
CA ASP A 149 45.44 60.80 46.62
C ASP A 149 45.19 60.80 45.09
N ASP A 150 46.20 61.17 44.29
CA ASP A 150 46.08 61.16 42.83
C ASP A 150 45.82 59.78 42.24
N LYS A 151 46.44 58.72 42.81
CA LYS A 151 46.19 57.33 42.37
C LYS A 151 44.77 56.88 42.72
N LEU A 152 44.23 57.34 43.85
CA LEU A 152 42.85 57.06 44.23
C LEU A 152 41.87 57.73 43.25
N ARG A 153 42.15 58.97 42.83
CA ARG A 153 41.34 59.69 41.82
C ARG A 153 41.39 58.99 40.46
N GLU A 154 42.57 58.57 40.02
CA GLU A 154 42.77 57.87 38.75
C GLU A 154 42.08 56.49 38.75
N GLU A 155 42.16 55.76 39.87
CA GLU A 155 41.47 54.48 40.04
C GLU A 155 39.94 54.65 40.09
N ILE A 156 39.41 55.68 40.76
CA ILE A 156 37.98 56.02 40.75
C ILE A 156 37.51 56.33 39.33
N ALA A 157 38.28 57.09 38.54
CA ALA A 157 37.96 57.37 37.15
C ALA A 157 38.00 56.09 36.27
N ARG A 158 38.96 55.18 36.52
CA ARG A 158 39.01 53.87 35.84
C ARG A 158 37.79 53.01 36.18
N LEU A 159 37.43 52.92 37.45
CA LEU A 159 36.28 52.16 37.95
C LEU A 159 34.94 52.72 37.44
N GLN A 160 34.80 54.05 37.32
CA GLN A 160 33.62 54.66 36.69
C GLN A 160 33.49 54.26 35.22
N LYS A 161 34.60 54.33 34.46
CA LYS A 161 34.65 53.94 33.06
C LYS A 161 34.45 52.43 32.84
N GLU A 162 34.92 51.59 33.77
CA GLU A 162 34.61 50.17 33.80
C GLU A 162 33.13 49.93 34.10
N ARG A 163 32.53 50.64 35.07
CA ARG A 163 31.09 50.55 35.38
C ARG A 163 30.24 50.88 34.17
N GLU A 164 30.55 51.97 33.47
CA GLU A 164 29.84 52.37 32.23
C GLU A 164 29.96 51.28 31.15
N ARG A 165 31.16 50.72 30.93
CA ARG A 165 31.37 49.60 29.99
C ARG A 165 30.59 48.34 30.37
N TYR A 166 30.56 47.96 31.65
CA TYR A 166 29.76 46.84 32.12
C TYR A 166 28.27 47.11 31.96
N GLU A 167 27.82 48.33 32.25
CA GLU A 167 26.42 48.75 32.10
C GLU A 167 25.97 48.70 30.63
N ASP A 168 26.80 49.17 29.70
CA ASP A 168 26.51 49.13 28.26
C ASP A 168 26.58 47.71 27.70
N THR A 169 27.57 46.90 28.10
CA THR A 169 27.66 45.49 27.71
C THR A 169 26.46 44.69 28.22
N ALA A 170 25.99 44.97 29.45
CA ALA A 170 24.79 44.35 30.01
C ALA A 170 23.51 44.80 29.26
N LYS A 171 23.37 46.09 28.93
CA LYS A 171 22.26 46.59 28.10
C LYS A 171 22.24 45.93 26.72
N GLU A 172 23.40 45.78 26.08
CA GLU A 172 23.52 45.19 24.74
C GLU A 172 23.24 43.69 24.76
N SER A 173 23.74 42.97 25.77
CA SER A 173 23.39 41.57 26.03
C SER A 173 21.88 41.39 26.27
N LEU A 174 21.26 42.27 27.07
CA LEU A 174 19.80 42.24 27.33
C LEU A 174 18.99 42.51 26.06
N LYS A 175 19.41 43.47 25.23
CA LYS A 175 18.79 43.74 23.91
C LYS A 175 18.90 42.53 22.99
N LYS A 176 20.07 41.88 22.94
CA LYS A 176 20.29 40.66 22.14
C LYS A 176 19.39 39.51 22.61
N ALA A 177 19.34 39.24 23.92
CA ALA A 177 18.46 38.22 24.49
C ALA A 177 16.97 38.53 24.26
N LEU A 178 16.57 39.80 24.30
CA LEU A 178 15.19 40.20 23.97
C LEU A 178 14.87 39.97 22.49
N GLN A 179 15.79 40.29 21.58
CA GLN A 179 15.67 40.06 20.14
C GLN A 179 15.59 38.56 19.84
N GLU A 180 16.48 37.75 20.41
CA GLU A 180 16.47 36.29 20.32
C GLU A 180 15.15 35.70 20.84
N LYS A 181 14.61 36.22 21.96
CA LYS A 181 13.29 35.83 22.48
C LYS A 181 12.15 36.20 21.52
N LEU A 182 12.18 37.37 20.90
CA LEU A 182 11.15 37.79 19.94
C LEU A 182 11.20 36.93 18.66
N GLU A 183 12.39 36.57 18.19
CA GLU A 183 12.57 35.65 17.06
C GLU A 183 12.16 34.22 17.41
N ALA A 184 12.44 33.75 18.62
CA ALA A 184 11.94 32.46 19.11
C ALA A 184 10.40 32.45 19.17
N LEU A 185 9.76 33.51 19.67
CA LEU A 185 8.30 33.63 19.71
C LEU A 185 7.68 33.66 18.30
N ARG A 186 8.31 34.33 17.31
CA ARG A 186 7.86 34.26 15.91
C ARG A 186 7.96 32.84 15.35
N ARG A 187 9.09 32.15 15.58
CA ARG A 187 9.24 30.75 15.16
C ARG A 187 8.22 29.83 15.82
N VAL A 188 7.89 30.04 17.09
CA VAL A 188 6.81 29.28 17.77
C VAL A 188 5.47 29.55 17.10
N GLN A 189 5.13 30.81 16.81
CA GLN A 189 3.88 31.16 16.14
C GLN A 189 3.80 30.61 14.70
N GLU A 190 4.91 30.63 13.95
CA GLU A 190 5.04 30.00 12.64
C GLU A 190 4.85 28.48 12.73
N LEU A 191 5.49 27.83 13.72
CA LEU A 191 5.34 26.40 13.96
C LEU A 191 3.91 26.03 14.37
N GLU A 192 3.27 26.76 15.27
CA GLU A 192 1.86 26.60 15.66
C GLU A 192 0.92 26.70 14.45
N TYR A 193 1.14 27.68 13.57
CA TYR A 193 0.38 27.82 12.32
C TYR A 193 0.60 26.63 11.38
N THR A 194 1.84 26.21 11.15
CA THR A 194 2.12 25.03 10.31
C THR A 194 1.56 23.74 10.92
N ALA A 195 1.61 23.59 12.24
CA ALA A 195 1.04 22.44 12.95
C ALA A 195 -0.48 22.38 12.74
N SER A 196 -1.20 23.48 12.98
CA SER A 196 -2.65 23.57 12.72
C SER A 196 -2.99 23.20 11.27
N ASN A 197 -2.24 23.73 10.29
CA ASN A 197 -2.45 23.42 8.88
C ASN A 197 -2.17 21.93 8.56
N THR A 198 -1.16 21.32 9.18
CA THR A 198 -0.91 19.87 9.03
C THR A 198 -1.94 18.99 9.75
N GLU A 199 -2.52 19.45 10.87
CA GLU A 199 -3.61 18.76 11.57
C GLU A 199 -4.90 18.79 10.76
N GLU A 200 -5.23 19.93 10.14
CA GLU A 200 -6.36 20.09 9.21
C GLU A 200 -6.20 19.19 7.97
N GLU A 201 -5.02 19.15 7.34
CA GLU A 201 -4.77 18.26 6.22
C GLU A 201 -4.80 16.77 6.64
N CYS A 202 -4.30 16.44 7.84
CA CYS A 202 -4.45 15.09 8.40
C CYS A 202 -5.92 14.72 8.65
N ALA A 203 -6.76 15.66 9.06
CA ALA A 203 -8.20 15.44 9.21
C ALA A 203 -8.87 15.19 7.85
N ARG A 204 -8.59 16.05 6.86
CA ARG A 204 -9.09 15.90 5.48
C ARG A 204 -8.69 14.57 4.85
N LEU A 205 -7.44 14.13 5.02
CA LEU A 205 -6.96 12.84 4.52
C LEU A 205 -7.66 11.65 5.21
N ARG A 206 -7.99 11.75 6.50
CA ARG A 206 -8.80 10.72 7.19
C ARG A 206 -10.23 10.66 6.65
N GLU A 207 -10.87 11.80 6.40
CA GLU A 207 -12.22 11.84 5.81
C GLU A 207 -12.26 11.19 4.42
N VAL A 208 -11.26 11.50 3.56
CA VAL A 208 -11.11 10.87 2.24
C VAL A 208 -10.88 9.37 2.37
N TYR A 209 -10.01 8.93 3.30
CA TYR A 209 -9.77 7.51 3.56
C TYR A 209 -11.04 6.79 4.04
N GLU A 210 -11.80 7.37 4.96
CA GLU A 210 -13.07 6.82 5.42
C GLU A 210 -14.12 6.75 4.31
N ALA A 211 -14.19 7.76 3.43
CA ALA A 211 -15.08 7.78 2.28
C ALA A 211 -14.74 6.65 1.30
N ALA A 212 -13.46 6.49 0.94
CA ALA A 212 -12.98 5.40 0.11
C ALA A 212 -13.25 4.02 0.74
N GLN A 213 -13.04 3.86 2.05
CA GLN A 213 -13.34 2.61 2.75
C GLN A 213 -14.84 2.29 2.77
N LYS A 214 -15.71 3.31 2.89
CA LYS A 214 -17.17 3.15 2.75
C LYS A 214 -17.54 2.72 1.33
N GLU A 215 -16.96 3.33 0.30
CA GLU A 215 -17.19 2.98 -1.10
C GLU A 215 -16.74 1.56 -1.44
N ILE A 216 -15.53 1.15 -1.01
CA ILE A 216 -15.04 -0.23 -1.16
C ILE A 216 -16.00 -1.23 -0.50
N SER A 217 -16.53 -0.91 0.69
CA SER A 217 -17.52 -1.78 1.35
C SER A 217 -18.86 -1.86 0.58
N ALA A 218 -19.29 -0.76 -0.04
CA ALA A 218 -20.49 -0.73 -0.86
C ALA A 218 -20.30 -1.53 -2.16
N LEU A 219 -19.14 -1.42 -2.80
CA LEU A 219 -18.78 -2.24 -3.97
C LEU A 219 -18.72 -3.73 -3.61
N ALA A 220 -18.11 -4.10 -2.48
CA ALA A 220 -18.07 -5.48 -2.00
C ALA A 220 -19.49 -6.07 -1.77
N THR A 221 -20.37 -5.34 -1.09
CA THR A 221 -21.77 -5.79 -0.90
C THR A 221 -22.56 -5.89 -2.21
N ARG A 222 -22.23 -5.05 -3.20
CA ARG A 222 -22.83 -5.11 -4.54
C ARG A 222 -22.32 -6.30 -5.35
N THR A 223 -21.02 -6.60 -5.31
CA THR A 223 -20.47 -7.80 -5.95
C THR A 223 -21.00 -9.07 -5.33
N ASP A 224 -21.12 -9.14 -3.99
CA ASP A 224 -21.77 -10.26 -3.29
C ASP A 224 -23.21 -10.48 -3.74
N LYS A 225 -23.96 -9.39 -3.98
CA LYS A 225 -25.33 -9.45 -4.49
C LYS A 225 -25.37 -10.01 -5.91
N HIS A 226 -24.56 -9.46 -6.82
CA HIS A 226 -24.50 -9.94 -8.20
C HIS A 226 -24.00 -11.39 -8.30
N GLN A 227 -23.09 -11.82 -7.42
CA GLN A 227 -22.61 -13.20 -7.37
C GLN A 227 -23.71 -14.18 -6.91
N LYS A 228 -24.60 -13.74 -6.00
CA LYS A 228 -25.82 -14.51 -5.63
C LYS A 228 -26.85 -14.54 -6.77
N GLU A 229 -27.05 -13.43 -7.48
CA GLU A 229 -27.92 -13.36 -8.67
C GLU A 229 -27.41 -14.30 -9.78
N ILE A 230 -26.10 -14.32 -10.06
CA ILE A 230 -25.46 -15.25 -11.01
C ILE A 230 -25.65 -16.70 -10.57
N ALA A 231 -25.44 -17.03 -9.29
CA ALA A 231 -25.63 -18.39 -8.79
C ALA A 231 -27.09 -18.87 -8.96
N GLN A 232 -28.08 -18.00 -8.73
CA GLN A 232 -29.49 -18.30 -8.95
C GLN A 232 -29.82 -18.54 -10.43
N LEU A 233 -29.27 -17.72 -11.33
CA LEU A 233 -29.43 -17.91 -12.78
C LEU A 233 -28.76 -19.20 -13.26
N GLN A 234 -27.60 -19.56 -12.71
CA GLN A 234 -26.93 -20.84 -13.00
C GLN A 234 -27.75 -22.05 -12.54
N THR A 235 -28.43 -21.98 -11.38
CA THR A 235 -29.35 -23.06 -10.97
C THR A 235 -30.57 -23.16 -11.89
N GLN A 236 -31.19 -22.04 -12.26
CA GLN A 236 -32.33 -22.03 -13.18
C GLN A 236 -31.96 -22.53 -14.58
N LEU A 237 -30.75 -22.21 -15.07
CA LEU A 237 -30.26 -22.70 -16.34
C LEU A 237 -30.12 -24.23 -16.33
N LYS A 238 -29.55 -24.81 -15.26
CA LYS A 238 -29.44 -26.26 -15.11
C LYS A 238 -30.80 -26.96 -15.04
N GLU A 239 -31.74 -26.42 -14.26
CA GLU A 239 -33.11 -26.94 -14.18
C GLU A 239 -33.79 -26.92 -15.56
N ALA A 240 -33.57 -25.86 -16.35
CA ALA A 240 -34.09 -25.76 -17.71
C ALA A 240 -33.38 -26.72 -18.69
N GLU A 241 -32.07 -26.91 -18.58
CA GLU A 241 -31.29 -27.87 -19.37
C GLU A 241 -31.75 -29.32 -19.10
N GLU A 242 -31.91 -29.70 -17.82
CA GLU A 242 -32.42 -31.02 -17.40
C GLU A 242 -33.86 -31.27 -17.91
N LEU A 243 -34.75 -30.28 -17.79
CA LEU A 243 -36.12 -30.38 -18.31
C LEU A 243 -36.14 -30.54 -19.84
N ASN A 244 -35.30 -29.78 -20.54
CA ASN A 244 -35.24 -29.81 -22.00
C ASN A 244 -34.63 -31.14 -22.49
N GLN A 245 -33.63 -31.67 -21.78
CA GLN A 245 -33.09 -33.00 -22.06
C GLN A 245 -34.16 -34.09 -21.89
N ALA A 246 -34.89 -34.08 -20.76
CA ALA A 246 -36.00 -35.03 -20.53
C ALA A 246 -37.07 -34.95 -21.64
N MET A 247 -37.43 -33.74 -22.09
CA MET A 247 -38.36 -33.55 -23.21
C MET A 247 -37.80 -34.10 -24.53
N THR A 248 -36.50 -33.97 -24.80
CA THR A 248 -35.89 -34.56 -26.01
C THR A 248 -35.84 -36.08 -25.96
N GLU A 249 -35.63 -36.67 -24.78
CA GLU A 249 -35.69 -38.12 -24.56
C GLU A 249 -37.12 -38.66 -24.75
N GLU A 250 -38.14 -37.99 -24.19
CA GLU A 250 -39.55 -38.34 -24.41
C GLU A 250 -39.94 -38.22 -25.90
N LYS A 251 -39.54 -37.15 -26.57
CA LYS A 251 -39.78 -36.97 -28.01
C LYS A 251 -39.14 -38.07 -28.85
N ALA A 252 -37.90 -38.47 -28.54
CA ALA A 252 -37.23 -39.57 -29.22
C ALA A 252 -37.94 -40.91 -28.98
N ALA A 253 -38.45 -41.17 -27.76
CA ALA A 253 -39.24 -42.36 -27.46
C ALA A 253 -40.56 -42.39 -28.26
N LEU A 254 -41.27 -41.26 -28.36
CA LEU A 254 -42.49 -41.14 -29.17
C LEU A 254 -42.21 -41.30 -30.67
N GLU A 255 -41.12 -40.73 -31.19
CA GLU A 255 -40.72 -40.91 -32.60
C GLU A 255 -40.40 -42.39 -32.91
N ASN A 256 -39.73 -43.10 -32.01
CA ASN A 256 -39.50 -44.54 -32.14
C ASN A 256 -40.81 -45.33 -32.14
N GLN A 257 -41.75 -45.03 -31.23
CA GLN A 257 -43.05 -45.69 -31.17
C GLN A 257 -43.89 -45.46 -32.44
N ILE A 258 -43.84 -44.25 -33.02
CA ILE A 258 -44.47 -43.94 -34.31
C ILE A 258 -43.84 -44.78 -35.43
N GLN A 259 -42.51 -44.92 -35.48
CA GLN A 259 -41.84 -45.76 -36.47
C GLN A 259 -42.19 -47.25 -36.33
N GLU A 260 -42.36 -47.76 -35.11
CA GLU A 260 -42.81 -49.14 -34.87
C GLU A 260 -44.25 -49.36 -35.36
N LEU A 261 -45.16 -48.44 -35.05
CA LEU A 261 -46.53 -48.48 -35.53
C LEU A 261 -46.61 -48.38 -37.06
N GLN A 262 -45.80 -47.54 -37.70
CA GLN A 262 -45.70 -47.45 -39.17
C GLN A 262 -45.18 -48.75 -39.79
N LYS A 263 -44.18 -49.41 -39.18
CA LYS A 263 -43.71 -50.73 -39.64
C LYS A 263 -44.81 -51.79 -39.52
N ALA A 264 -45.55 -51.79 -38.40
CA ALA A 264 -46.67 -52.70 -38.19
C ALA A 264 -47.81 -52.44 -39.20
N GLU A 265 -48.13 -51.17 -39.49
CA GLU A 265 -49.10 -50.77 -40.52
C GLU A 265 -48.67 -51.25 -41.91
N GLN A 266 -47.39 -51.08 -42.28
CA GLN A 266 -46.85 -51.59 -43.55
C GLN A 266 -46.96 -53.11 -43.66
N VAL A 267 -46.66 -53.86 -42.60
CA VAL A 267 -46.80 -55.33 -42.56
C VAL A 267 -48.28 -55.73 -42.70
N LEU A 268 -49.19 -55.05 -42.00
CA LEU A 268 -50.64 -55.29 -42.12
C LEU A 268 -51.17 -54.94 -43.51
N ALA A 269 -50.73 -53.82 -44.11
CA ALA A 269 -51.09 -53.43 -45.47
C ALA A 269 -50.61 -54.46 -46.50
N ALA A 270 -49.36 -54.91 -46.40
CA ALA A 270 -48.82 -55.98 -47.23
C ALA A 270 -49.61 -57.30 -47.04
N LYS A 271 -50.06 -57.61 -45.82
CA LYS A 271 -50.89 -58.79 -45.56
C LYS A 271 -52.31 -58.65 -46.13
N ILE A 272 -52.92 -57.47 -46.06
CA ILE A 272 -54.21 -57.16 -46.70
C ILE A 272 -54.09 -57.32 -48.21
N GLU A 273 -53.02 -56.82 -48.82
CA GLU A 273 -52.82 -56.91 -50.27
C GLU A 273 -52.56 -58.35 -50.73
N SER A 274 -51.78 -59.13 -49.97
CA SER A 274 -51.67 -60.60 -50.15
C SER A 274 -53.04 -61.28 -50.08
N LEU A 275 -53.85 -60.99 -49.06
CA LEU A 275 -55.18 -61.59 -48.90
C LEU A 275 -56.16 -61.15 -49.99
N ARG A 276 -56.03 -59.93 -50.54
CA ARG A 276 -56.80 -59.49 -51.71
C ARG A 276 -56.42 -60.27 -52.95
N ALA A 277 -55.12 -60.43 -53.23
CA ALA A 277 -54.64 -61.24 -54.34
C ALA A 277 -55.11 -62.71 -54.22
N ASP A 278 -55.06 -63.29 -53.03
CA ASP A 278 -55.59 -64.64 -52.75
C ASP A 278 -57.12 -64.71 -52.98
N ASN A 279 -57.86 -63.66 -52.59
CA ASN A 279 -59.32 -63.62 -52.75
C ASN A 279 -59.75 -63.43 -54.22
N ASP A 280 -59.08 -62.55 -54.97
CA ASP A 280 -59.32 -62.36 -56.39
C ASP A 280 -58.91 -63.60 -57.20
N PHE A 281 -57.80 -64.27 -56.84
CA PHE A 281 -57.45 -65.57 -57.40
C PHE A 281 -58.52 -66.63 -57.11
N ALA A 282 -58.98 -66.74 -55.85
CA ALA A 282 -60.04 -67.67 -55.49
C ALA A 282 -61.36 -67.37 -56.24
N LYS A 283 -61.70 -66.09 -56.42
CA LYS A 283 -62.87 -65.62 -57.18
C LYS A 283 -62.74 -65.89 -58.67
N GLU A 284 -61.54 -65.81 -59.24
CA GLU A 284 -61.27 -66.17 -60.64
C GLU A 284 -61.32 -67.69 -60.84
N GLN A 285 -60.82 -68.50 -59.89
CA GLN A 285 -61.04 -69.95 -59.89
C GLN A 285 -62.53 -70.28 -59.79
N LEU A 286 -63.29 -69.58 -58.94
CA LEU A 286 -64.74 -69.77 -58.78
C LEU A 286 -65.52 -69.32 -60.02
N SER A 287 -65.08 -68.27 -60.73
CA SER A 287 -65.69 -67.84 -62.00
C SER A 287 -65.38 -68.81 -63.13
N ALA A 288 -64.15 -69.34 -63.20
CA ALA A 288 -63.78 -70.40 -64.14
C ALA A 288 -64.54 -71.71 -63.87
N MET A 289 -64.72 -72.08 -62.60
CA MET A 289 -65.53 -73.24 -62.21
C MET A 289 -67.01 -73.04 -62.53
N LYS A 290 -67.57 -71.83 -62.31
CA LYS A 290 -68.91 -71.46 -62.77
C LYS A 290 -69.05 -71.51 -64.28
N ALA A 291 -68.07 -71.02 -65.05
CA ALA A 291 -68.09 -71.07 -66.51
C ALA A 291 -68.05 -72.52 -67.03
N ARG A 292 -67.29 -73.41 -66.37
CA ARG A 292 -67.33 -74.87 -66.64
C ARG A 292 -68.68 -75.48 -66.26
N PHE A 293 -69.25 -75.08 -65.12
CA PHE A 293 -70.59 -75.52 -64.71
C PHE A 293 -71.67 -75.07 -65.70
N ASP A 294 -71.61 -73.84 -66.21
CA ASP A 294 -72.52 -73.33 -67.25
C ASP A 294 -72.30 -74.00 -68.62
N GLN A 295 -71.09 -74.49 -68.92
CA GLN A 295 -70.85 -75.34 -70.09
C GLN A 295 -71.48 -76.73 -69.92
N VAL A 296 -71.37 -77.35 -68.74
CA VAL A 296 -72.07 -78.60 -68.40
C VAL A 296 -73.60 -78.40 -68.44
N LYS A 297 -74.09 -77.28 -67.91
CA LYS A 297 -75.51 -76.91 -67.93
C LYS A 297 -76.03 -76.61 -69.34
N LYS A 298 -75.21 -76.04 -70.23
CA LYS A 298 -75.54 -75.88 -71.66
C LYS A 298 -75.51 -77.20 -72.44
N ALA A 299 -74.81 -78.22 -71.95
CA ALA A 299 -74.92 -79.58 -72.49
C ALA A 299 -76.21 -80.30 -72.03
N GLN A 300 -76.90 -79.79 -71.00
CA GLN A 300 -78.18 -80.29 -70.48
C GLN A 300 -79.38 -79.43 -70.93
N TYR A 301 -79.44 -79.13 -72.24
CA TYR A 301 -80.71 -78.79 -72.92
C TYR A 301 -81.17 -79.93 -73.86
N ILE A 302 -80.71 -81.15 -73.56
CA ILE A 302 -81.61 -82.30 -73.50
C ILE A 302 -81.92 -82.49 -72.01
N GLU A 303 -83.20 -82.65 -71.69
CA GLU A 303 -83.77 -82.92 -70.35
C GLU A 303 -83.81 -81.70 -69.38
N ASP A 304 -85.02 -81.15 -69.27
CA ASP A 304 -85.72 -80.55 -68.11
C ASP A 304 -84.93 -80.29 -66.80
N GLY A 305 -85.19 -79.27 -65.99
CA GLY A 305 -86.35 -78.37 -65.91
C GLY A 305 -86.60 -77.99 -64.44
N LEU A 306 -86.79 -76.68 -64.19
CA LEU A 306 -87.27 -76.02 -62.95
C LEU A 306 -86.49 -76.13 -61.59
N GLU A 307 -86.42 -74.94 -60.97
CA GLU A 307 -86.55 -74.62 -59.54
C GLU A 307 -85.42 -74.89 -58.50
N THR A 308 -84.69 -73.80 -58.18
CA THR A 308 -84.65 -73.14 -56.85
C THR A 308 -85.12 -73.96 -55.63
N LEU A 309 -84.37 -74.13 -54.52
CA LEU A 309 -83.54 -73.15 -53.81
C LEU A 309 -82.75 -73.81 -52.66
N ASN A 310 -81.53 -73.32 -52.42
CA ASN A 310 -80.87 -73.15 -51.12
C ASN A 310 -80.73 -74.36 -50.15
N SER A 311 -79.52 -74.93 -50.06
CA SER A 311 -78.90 -75.44 -48.81
C SER A 311 -77.42 -75.74 -49.02
N LYS A 312 -76.64 -75.70 -47.91
CA LYS A 312 -75.21 -76.08 -47.78
C LYS A 312 -74.20 -75.13 -48.46
N GLU A 313 -72.93 -75.08 -48.05
CA GLU A 313 -72.17 -75.80 -46.99
C GLU A 313 -71.39 -74.73 -46.18
N ASN A 314 -71.25 -74.76 -44.85
CA ASN A 314 -70.57 -75.73 -44.00
C ASN A 314 -69.03 -75.66 -44.10
N MET A 315 -68.39 -75.02 -43.11
CA MET A 315 -67.16 -75.48 -42.42
C MET A 315 -65.85 -75.57 -43.26
N PRO A 316 -64.67 -75.91 -42.68
CA PRO A 316 -64.20 -75.87 -41.29
C PRO A 316 -62.95 -74.98 -41.12
N ASN A 317 -62.37 -74.96 -39.91
CA ASN A 317 -60.95 -74.83 -39.52
C ASN A 317 -60.94 -74.55 -38.00
N HIS A 318 -60.46 -75.40 -37.07
CA HIS A 318 -59.25 -76.25 -37.06
C HIS A 318 -57.99 -75.43 -37.41
N ASP A 319 -56.92 -75.36 -36.63
CA ASP A 319 -56.44 -76.22 -35.54
C ASP A 319 -56.22 -75.40 -34.24
N ASP A 320 -56.38 -75.96 -33.04
CA ASP A 320 -55.37 -76.74 -32.30
C ASP A 320 -53.97 -76.09 -32.29
N SER A 321 -53.18 -76.10 -31.22
CA SER A 321 -53.33 -76.37 -29.80
C SER A 321 -51.94 -76.09 -29.20
N LYS A 322 -51.62 -76.67 -28.05
CA LYS A 322 -50.30 -76.81 -27.41
C LYS A 322 -49.19 -77.21 -28.44
N ASP A 323 -47.90 -77.04 -28.19
CA ASP A 323 -47.22 -77.39 -26.94
C ASP A 323 -45.77 -76.82 -26.82
N SER A 324 -45.20 -77.05 -25.64
CA SER A 324 -43.79 -77.10 -25.24
C SER A 324 -42.64 -76.97 -26.28
N GLY A 325 -41.61 -76.21 -25.90
CA GLY A 325 -40.31 -76.78 -25.50
C GLY A 325 -39.13 -76.81 -26.49
N GLY A 326 -37.91 -76.69 -25.94
CA GLY A 326 -36.59 -76.85 -26.60
C GLY A 326 -36.05 -75.55 -27.24
N GLU A 327 -34.95 -74.93 -26.80
CA GLU A 327 -33.53 -75.33 -26.71
C GLU A 327 -32.69 -75.14 -28.00
N VAL A 328 -31.36 -75.05 -27.82
CA VAL A 328 -30.26 -74.90 -28.80
C VAL A 328 -30.04 -73.44 -29.28
N PHE A 329 -29.06 -72.64 -28.83
CA PHE A 329 -27.59 -72.77 -28.61
C PHE A 329 -26.74 -72.31 -29.82
N PHE A 330 -25.84 -71.34 -29.61
CA PHE A 330 -24.54 -71.02 -30.28
C PHE A 330 -24.06 -69.66 -29.70
N GLU A 331 -22.79 -69.29 -29.43
CA GLU A 331 -21.51 -69.98 -29.11
C GLU A 331 -20.46 -68.88 -28.73
N LYS A 332 -19.41 -69.20 -27.95
CA LYS A 332 -18.17 -68.38 -27.69
C LYS A 332 -18.35 -67.03 -26.91
N SER A 333 -17.38 -66.52 -26.13
CA SER A 333 -16.01 -66.96 -25.79
C SER A 333 -15.54 -66.38 -24.44
N LEU A 334 -14.75 -67.17 -23.68
CA LEU A 334 -13.46 -66.87 -23.00
C LEU A 334 -13.01 -65.38 -22.82
N ALA A 335 -12.35 -64.93 -21.74
CA ALA A 335 -11.85 -65.58 -20.52
C ALA A 335 -11.50 -64.54 -19.41
N ASP A 336 -11.25 -65.07 -18.19
CA ASP A 336 -10.27 -64.70 -17.14
C ASP A 336 -9.32 -63.47 -17.32
N GLU A 337 -8.79 -62.83 -16.27
CA GLU A 337 -8.19 -63.47 -15.08
C GLU A 337 -8.08 -62.58 -13.81
N SER A 338 -7.75 -63.24 -12.70
CA SER A 338 -7.30 -62.65 -11.42
C SER A 338 -6.36 -63.66 -10.70
N THR A 339 -5.52 -63.34 -9.70
CA THR A 339 -5.54 -62.23 -8.73
C THR A 339 -4.14 -62.04 -8.07
N LYS A 340 -3.98 -60.94 -7.30
CA LYS A 340 -3.23 -60.86 -6.01
C LYS A 340 -1.67 -60.86 -5.94
N GLU A 341 -1.22 -59.96 -5.05
CA GLU A 341 -0.19 -60.11 -3.99
C GLU A 341 1.33 -59.94 -4.28
N SER A 342 2.06 -59.70 -3.18
CA SER A 342 3.38 -59.04 -3.01
C SER A 342 4.49 -60.08 -2.63
N PRO A 343 5.73 -59.76 -2.11
CA PRO A 343 6.42 -58.48 -1.84
C PRO A 343 7.95 -58.47 -2.21
N THR A 344 8.70 -57.50 -1.65
CA THR A 344 10.17 -57.50 -1.29
C THR A 344 11.18 -56.67 -2.13
N GLN A 345 12.05 -55.97 -1.40
CA GLN A 345 13.20 -55.12 -1.77
C GLN A 345 14.48 -55.97 -2.00
N PRO A 346 15.62 -55.48 -2.58
CA PRO A 346 16.42 -54.36 -2.02
C PRO A 346 17.16 -53.40 -3.01
N GLU A 347 17.65 -52.29 -2.43
CA GLU A 347 18.88 -51.48 -2.70
C GLU A 347 19.51 -51.39 -4.14
N LYS A 348 20.04 -50.25 -4.63
CA LYS A 348 20.67 -49.09 -3.95
C LYS A 348 20.82 -47.86 -4.89
N GLU A 349 21.21 -46.71 -4.32
CA GLU A 349 21.78 -45.49 -4.95
C GLU A 349 20.90 -44.54 -5.81
N SER A 350 20.50 -43.41 -5.22
CA SER A 350 20.80 -42.04 -5.73
C SER A 350 20.24 -40.94 -4.80
N GLU A 351 20.98 -40.59 -3.74
CA GLU A 351 20.64 -39.47 -2.86
C GLU A 351 21.13 -38.13 -3.44
N LEU A 352 20.29 -37.40 -4.21
CA LEU A 352 20.61 -36.01 -4.62
C LEU A 352 19.41 -35.20 -5.20
N SER A 353 18.25 -35.19 -4.50
CA SER A 353 17.07 -34.39 -4.92
C SER A 353 16.64 -33.29 -3.93
N GLY A 354 16.51 -33.60 -2.63
CA GLY A 354 15.78 -32.73 -1.69
C GLY A 354 16.31 -31.30 -1.51
N SER A 355 17.60 -31.05 -1.76
CA SER A 355 18.15 -29.68 -1.73
C SER A 355 17.77 -28.85 -2.96
N LYS A 356 17.54 -29.48 -4.12
CA LYS A 356 17.09 -28.81 -5.34
C LYS A 356 15.62 -28.45 -5.29
N GLU A 357 14.77 -29.29 -4.68
CA GLU A 357 13.33 -28.99 -4.56
C GLU A 357 13.07 -27.78 -3.65
N LEU A 358 13.87 -27.59 -2.59
CA LEU A 358 13.83 -26.38 -1.76
C LEU A 358 14.40 -25.15 -2.48
N GLU A 359 15.49 -25.30 -3.25
CA GLU A 359 16.10 -24.19 -4.01
C GLU A 359 15.20 -23.73 -5.17
N ILE A 360 14.55 -24.66 -5.89
CA ILE A 360 13.53 -24.39 -6.92
C ILE A 360 12.26 -23.77 -6.28
N SER A 361 11.82 -24.26 -5.13
CA SER A 361 10.69 -23.68 -4.39
C SER A 361 10.96 -22.23 -3.97
N LEU A 362 12.16 -21.94 -3.46
CA LEU A 362 12.54 -20.59 -3.05
C LEU A 362 12.76 -19.65 -4.25
N SER A 363 13.36 -20.13 -5.34
CA SER A 363 13.47 -19.38 -6.59
C SER A 363 12.10 -19.07 -7.21
N SER A 364 11.19 -20.04 -7.26
CA SER A 364 9.85 -19.83 -7.83
C SER A 364 8.98 -18.88 -6.99
N THR A 365 9.16 -18.86 -5.67
CA THR A 365 8.48 -17.88 -4.79
C THR A 365 9.10 -16.47 -4.88
N LEU A 366 10.41 -16.36 -5.14
CA LEU A 366 11.05 -15.08 -5.46
C LEU A 366 10.64 -14.55 -6.83
N GLU A 367 10.64 -15.38 -7.89
CA GLU A 367 10.22 -15.00 -9.23
C GLU A 367 8.75 -14.57 -9.27
N THR A 368 7.86 -15.32 -8.63
CA THR A 368 6.44 -14.90 -8.51
C THR A 368 6.26 -13.63 -7.69
N SER A 369 7.04 -13.40 -6.63
CA SER A 369 6.98 -12.15 -5.86
C SER A 369 7.51 -10.94 -6.64
N ILE A 370 8.52 -11.13 -7.50
CA ILE A 370 9.03 -10.10 -8.42
C ILE A 370 7.99 -9.78 -9.50
N LEU A 371 7.43 -10.80 -10.16
CA LEU A 371 6.35 -10.66 -11.15
C LEU A 371 5.11 -9.97 -10.59
N VAL A 372 4.71 -10.27 -9.34
CA VAL A 372 3.58 -9.60 -8.66
C VAL A 372 3.89 -8.12 -8.39
N LYS A 373 5.15 -7.77 -8.05
CA LYS A 373 5.57 -6.37 -7.89
C LYS A 373 5.62 -5.63 -9.22
N GLU A 374 6.20 -6.23 -10.26
CA GLU A 374 6.27 -5.63 -11.61
C GLU A 374 4.87 -5.41 -12.20
N THR A 375 3.97 -6.38 -12.07
CA THR A 375 2.58 -6.26 -12.56
C THR A 375 1.78 -5.21 -11.79
N THR A 376 1.91 -5.12 -10.46
CA THR A 376 1.25 -4.06 -9.67
C THR A 376 1.81 -2.67 -9.99
N GLN A 377 3.13 -2.52 -10.17
CA GLN A 377 3.76 -1.25 -10.56
C GLN A 377 3.44 -0.85 -12.02
N TYR A 378 3.13 -1.81 -12.90
CA TYR A 378 2.68 -1.58 -14.28
C TYR A 378 1.20 -1.16 -14.33
N VAL A 379 0.33 -1.80 -13.54
CA VAL A 379 -1.09 -1.41 -13.41
C VAL A 379 -1.20 0.01 -12.88
N LEU A 380 -0.48 0.34 -11.80
CA LEU A 380 -0.50 1.69 -11.23
C LEU A 380 -0.02 2.77 -12.23
N SER A 381 1.00 2.46 -13.05
CA SER A 381 1.47 3.37 -14.10
C SER A 381 0.44 3.57 -15.22
N LYS A 382 -0.36 2.54 -15.54
CA LYS A 382 -1.46 2.64 -16.52
C LYS A 382 -2.65 3.40 -15.98
N GLU A 383 -3.01 3.21 -14.71
CA GLU A 383 -4.07 3.97 -14.05
C GLU A 383 -3.72 5.46 -13.96
N LEU A 384 -2.47 5.80 -13.63
CA LEU A 384 -2.02 7.19 -13.61
C LEU A 384 -2.09 7.82 -15.01
N GLN A 385 -1.63 7.10 -16.05
CA GLN A 385 -1.66 7.61 -17.42
C GLN A 385 -3.09 7.71 -17.99
N ALA A 386 -4.02 6.84 -17.59
CA ALA A 386 -5.43 6.96 -17.95
C ALA A 386 -6.07 8.21 -17.33
N LYS A 387 -5.76 8.53 -16.06
CA LYS A 387 -6.23 9.75 -15.39
C LYS A 387 -5.68 11.04 -16.00
N VAL A 388 -4.43 11.03 -16.47
CA VAL A 388 -3.86 12.17 -17.21
C VAL A 388 -4.72 12.46 -18.45
N CYS A 389 -4.98 11.46 -19.30
CA CYS A 389 -5.78 11.66 -20.51
C CYS A 389 -7.24 12.05 -20.22
N GLU A 390 -7.86 11.52 -19.16
CA GLU A 390 -9.22 11.91 -18.74
C GLU A 390 -9.29 13.39 -18.32
N LEU A 391 -8.27 13.88 -17.60
CA LEU A 391 -8.17 15.29 -17.22
C LEU A 391 -7.87 16.20 -18.42
N GLU A 392 -7.00 15.78 -19.35
CA GLU A 392 -6.75 16.51 -20.61
C GLU A 392 -8.05 16.71 -21.41
N GLU A 393 -8.85 15.65 -21.58
CA GLU A 393 -10.12 15.71 -22.32
C GLU A 393 -11.15 16.63 -21.63
N GLN A 394 -11.24 16.58 -20.30
CA GLN A 394 -12.11 17.48 -19.53
C GLN A 394 -11.70 18.96 -19.69
N LEU A 395 -10.40 19.25 -19.78
CA LEU A 395 -9.91 20.62 -19.98
C LEU A 395 -10.17 21.16 -21.39
N GLU A 396 -10.05 20.33 -22.43
CA GLU A 396 -10.42 20.73 -23.81
C GLU A 396 -11.93 21.00 -23.93
N GLN A 397 -12.77 20.13 -23.36
CA GLN A 397 -14.22 20.31 -23.40
C GLN A 397 -14.68 21.63 -22.75
N LEU A 398 -14.12 21.98 -21.59
CA LEU A 398 -14.39 23.26 -20.92
C LEU A 398 -14.00 24.48 -21.77
N HIS A 399 -12.83 24.45 -22.43
CA HIS A 399 -12.36 25.54 -23.29
C HIS A 399 -13.33 25.83 -24.45
N THR A 400 -13.92 24.79 -25.05
CA THR A 400 -14.85 24.96 -26.20
C THR A 400 -16.23 25.49 -25.83
N LEU A 401 -16.63 25.38 -24.56
CA LEU A 401 -17.88 25.94 -24.03
C LEU A 401 -17.69 27.40 -23.62
N GLU A 402 -16.53 27.71 -23.04
CA GLU A 402 -16.17 29.05 -22.59
C GLU A 402 -16.11 30.08 -23.73
N ASP A 403 -15.49 29.74 -24.87
CA ASP A 403 -15.36 30.67 -26.01
C ASP A 403 -16.71 30.98 -26.69
N LYS A 404 -17.65 30.02 -26.72
CA LYS A 404 -18.97 30.21 -27.35
C LYS A 404 -19.90 31.09 -26.51
N GLY A 405 -19.86 30.94 -25.18
CA GLY A 405 -20.72 31.73 -24.27
C GLY A 405 -20.36 33.21 -24.20
N LYS A 406 -19.08 33.57 -24.41
CA LYS A 406 -18.61 34.96 -24.41
C LYS A 406 -19.19 35.77 -25.57
N ASP A 407 -19.20 35.20 -26.77
CA ASP A 407 -19.60 35.87 -28.02
C ASP A 407 -21.10 36.18 -28.12
N GLU A 408 -21.97 35.27 -27.65
CA GLU A 408 -23.42 35.47 -27.71
C GLU A 408 -23.90 36.51 -26.69
N ASN A 409 -23.38 36.45 -25.46
CA ASN A 409 -23.75 37.40 -24.40
C ASN A 409 -23.24 38.82 -24.67
N GLN A 410 -22.07 38.97 -25.30
CA GLN A 410 -21.54 40.26 -25.74
C GLN A 410 -22.48 40.94 -26.75
N ARG A 411 -23.01 40.21 -27.74
CA ARG A 411 -23.96 40.73 -28.73
C ARG A 411 -25.28 41.18 -28.10
N ASN A 412 -25.85 40.38 -27.21
CA ASN A 412 -27.09 40.73 -26.50
C ASN A 412 -26.94 42.04 -25.68
N VAL A 413 -25.76 42.26 -25.08
CA VAL A 413 -25.44 43.49 -24.34
C VAL A 413 -25.25 44.71 -25.27
N GLU A 414 -24.79 44.51 -26.50
CA GLU A 414 -24.65 45.57 -27.52
C GLU A 414 -26.00 45.93 -28.17
N GLU A 415 -26.86 44.94 -28.43
CA GLU A 415 -28.22 45.13 -28.94
C GLU A 415 -29.10 45.93 -27.98
N LEU A 416 -29.12 45.55 -26.68
CA LEU A 416 -29.85 46.31 -25.65
C LEU A 416 -29.30 47.74 -25.47
N GLN A 417 -27.99 47.96 -25.66
CA GLN A 417 -27.42 49.31 -25.62
C GLN A 417 -27.87 50.17 -26.80
N ALA A 418 -27.99 49.58 -28.00
CA ALA A 418 -28.53 50.26 -29.17
C ALA A 418 -30.02 50.60 -29.00
N GLU A 419 -30.82 49.68 -28.44
CA GLU A 419 -32.24 49.91 -28.14
C GLU A 419 -32.42 51.05 -27.11
N ILE A 420 -31.67 51.03 -26.01
CA ILE A 420 -31.68 52.10 -24.99
C ILE A 420 -31.26 53.45 -25.59
N ALA A 421 -30.31 53.48 -26.52
CA ALA A 421 -29.92 54.70 -27.21
C ALA A 421 -31.05 55.25 -28.09
N GLN A 422 -31.70 54.41 -28.89
CA GLN A 422 -32.85 54.78 -29.73
C GLN A 422 -34.04 55.26 -28.89
N LEU A 423 -34.36 54.57 -27.79
CA LEU A 423 -35.43 54.98 -26.87
C LEU A 423 -35.13 56.35 -26.25
N ARG A 424 -33.88 56.64 -25.86
CA ARG A 424 -33.47 57.96 -25.35
C ARG A 424 -33.61 59.06 -26.42
N GLU A 425 -33.27 58.77 -27.67
CA GLU A 425 -33.42 59.70 -28.80
C GLU A 425 -34.90 60.03 -29.07
N LEU A 426 -35.77 59.03 -29.18
CA LEU A 426 -37.23 59.20 -29.32
C LEU A 426 -37.85 59.96 -28.14
N LEU A 427 -37.32 59.76 -26.93
CA LEU A 427 -37.73 60.47 -25.72
C LEU A 427 -37.26 61.94 -25.74
N THR A 428 -36.10 62.25 -26.33
CA THR A 428 -35.70 63.65 -26.59
C THR A 428 -36.57 64.31 -27.65
N GLU A 429 -36.84 63.66 -28.79
CA GLU A 429 -37.71 64.22 -29.83
C GLU A 429 -39.13 64.50 -29.31
N SER A 430 -39.72 63.58 -28.56
CA SER A 430 -41.05 63.77 -27.97
C SER A 430 -41.07 64.86 -26.91
N ARG A 431 -39.98 65.03 -26.14
CA ARG A 431 -39.76 66.17 -25.23
C ARG A 431 -39.57 67.51 -25.95
N GLU A 432 -39.23 67.53 -27.23
CA GLU A 432 -39.21 68.76 -28.04
C GLU A 432 -40.60 69.04 -28.63
N LYS A 433 -41.22 68.04 -29.27
CA LYS A 433 -42.59 68.11 -29.81
C LYS A 433 -43.62 68.56 -28.77
N ILE A 434 -43.47 68.17 -27.50
CA ILE A 434 -44.35 68.66 -26.41
C ILE A 434 -44.05 70.11 -26.00
N LYS A 435 -42.80 70.59 -26.06
CA LYS A 435 -42.48 72.01 -25.77
C LYS A 435 -43.06 72.91 -26.85
N ASP A 436 -42.91 72.53 -28.11
CA ASP A 436 -43.46 73.27 -29.24
C ASP A 436 -44.99 73.34 -29.16
N ALA A 437 -45.65 72.20 -28.92
CA ALA A 437 -47.10 72.17 -28.70
C ALA A 437 -47.55 72.95 -27.45
N GLN A 438 -46.72 73.07 -26.40
CA GLN A 438 -46.99 73.93 -25.24
C GLN A 438 -46.85 75.42 -25.57
N LEU A 439 -45.89 75.81 -26.43
CA LEU A 439 -45.73 77.18 -26.93
C LEU A 439 -46.90 77.58 -27.85
N GLU A 440 -47.31 76.71 -28.77
CA GLU A 440 -48.50 76.92 -29.61
C GLU A 440 -49.77 77.07 -28.75
N LEU A 441 -49.93 76.20 -27.74
CA LEU A 441 -51.05 76.26 -26.80
C LEU A 441 -51.04 77.55 -25.95
N ALA A 442 -49.86 78.10 -25.63
CA ALA A 442 -49.73 79.40 -24.98
C ALA A 442 -50.14 80.53 -25.93
N ALA A 443 -49.63 80.55 -27.17
CA ALA A 443 -49.99 81.54 -28.19
C ALA A 443 -51.49 81.54 -28.51
N LEU A 444 -52.11 80.36 -28.61
CA LEU A 444 -53.56 80.23 -28.79
C LEU A 444 -54.37 80.72 -27.58
N LYS A 445 -53.86 80.56 -26.34
CA LYS A 445 -54.49 81.13 -25.14
C LYS A 445 -54.42 82.66 -25.16
N GLU A 446 -53.27 83.23 -25.53
CA GLU A 446 -53.10 84.68 -25.65
C GLU A 446 -53.99 85.25 -26.76
N ALA A 447 -54.08 84.59 -27.91
CA ALA A 447 -55.00 84.96 -28.99
C ALA A 447 -56.47 84.87 -28.55
N GLN A 448 -56.87 83.84 -27.81
CA GLN A 448 -58.22 83.73 -27.25
C GLN A 448 -58.51 84.84 -26.23
N LEU A 449 -57.54 85.19 -25.38
CA LEU A 449 -57.68 86.30 -24.44
C LEU A 449 -57.85 87.63 -25.20
N ALA A 450 -56.99 87.91 -26.19
CA ALA A 450 -57.06 89.11 -27.01
C ALA A 450 -58.38 89.21 -27.80
N ALA A 451 -58.89 88.10 -28.35
CA ALA A 451 -60.19 88.05 -29.01
C ALA A 451 -61.34 88.38 -28.05
N LYS A 452 -61.31 87.83 -26.82
CA LYS A 452 -62.28 88.17 -25.76
C LYS A 452 -62.17 89.64 -25.33
N THR A 453 -60.96 90.22 -25.26
CA THR A 453 -60.81 91.65 -24.96
C THR A 453 -61.35 92.53 -26.08
N ARG A 454 -61.22 92.12 -27.34
CA ARG A 454 -61.79 92.84 -28.50
C ARG A 454 -63.32 92.78 -28.52
N GLN A 455 -63.92 91.62 -28.23
CA GLN A 455 -65.38 91.51 -28.03
C GLN A 455 -65.87 92.44 -26.91
N ALA A 456 -65.20 92.42 -25.75
CA ALA A 456 -65.56 93.26 -24.60
C ALA A 456 -65.44 94.78 -24.84
N VAL A 457 -64.76 95.22 -25.90
CA VAL A 457 -64.64 96.64 -26.29
C VAL A 457 -65.69 97.07 -27.32
N THR A 458 -66.43 96.12 -27.92
CA THR A 458 -67.28 96.39 -29.10
C THR A 458 -68.79 96.38 -28.80
N GLU A 459 -69.24 95.99 -27.60
CA GLU A 459 -70.67 95.79 -27.28
C GLU A 459 -71.14 96.53 -26.01
N GLU A 460 -71.72 97.72 -26.18
CA GLU A 460 -72.66 98.33 -25.22
C GLU A 460 -74.13 97.98 -25.58
N GLN A 461 -74.50 96.69 -25.64
CA GLN A 461 -75.89 96.20 -25.49
C GLN A 461 -75.97 94.66 -25.55
N PRO A 462 -77.02 94.03 -24.98
CA PRO A 462 -77.11 92.57 -24.85
C PRO A 462 -77.94 91.89 -25.96
N PRO A 463 -77.84 90.56 -26.12
CA PRO A 463 -76.68 89.68 -25.99
C PRO A 463 -76.19 89.21 -27.39
N PRO A 464 -75.04 88.52 -27.48
CA PRO A 464 -74.85 87.60 -28.60
C PRO A 464 -74.33 86.21 -28.19
N GLU A 465 -74.61 85.25 -29.06
CA GLU A 465 -73.92 83.96 -29.11
C GLU A 465 -72.42 84.17 -29.40
N PRO A 466 -71.51 83.28 -28.98
CA PRO A 466 -70.08 83.45 -29.22
C PRO A 466 -69.80 83.55 -30.73
N SER A 467 -69.10 84.61 -31.15
CA SER A 467 -68.72 84.77 -32.56
C SER A 467 -67.99 83.53 -33.05
N GLU A 468 -68.18 83.19 -34.34
CA GLU A 468 -67.59 82.01 -34.97
C GLU A 468 -66.07 81.93 -34.73
N GLU A 469 -65.38 83.08 -34.71
CA GLU A 469 -63.96 83.20 -34.37
C GLU A 469 -63.62 82.70 -32.96
N THR A 470 -64.40 83.09 -31.95
CA THR A 470 -64.15 82.64 -30.56
C THR A 470 -64.55 81.18 -30.33
N SER A 471 -65.57 80.68 -31.03
CA SER A 471 -65.93 79.26 -31.06
C SER A 471 -64.84 78.41 -31.73
N ALA A 472 -64.31 78.86 -32.86
CA ALA A 472 -63.21 78.22 -33.57
C ALA A 472 -61.92 78.16 -32.72
N LEU A 473 -61.56 79.27 -32.06
CA LEU A 473 -60.41 79.33 -31.15
C LEU A 473 -60.57 78.40 -29.92
N VAL A 474 -61.79 78.24 -29.38
CA VAL A 474 -62.07 77.26 -28.31
C VAL A 474 -61.84 75.83 -28.81
N THR A 475 -62.29 75.51 -30.02
CA THR A 475 -62.13 74.18 -30.62
C THR A 475 -60.66 73.88 -30.93
N GLN A 476 -59.92 74.85 -31.47
CA GLN A 476 -58.47 74.75 -31.69
C GLN A 476 -57.69 74.58 -30.38
N LEU A 477 -58.07 75.31 -29.32
CA LEU A 477 -57.48 75.13 -27.99
C LEU A 477 -57.79 73.77 -27.37
N ALA A 478 -58.98 73.20 -27.61
CA ALA A 478 -59.32 71.86 -27.16
C ALA A 478 -58.48 70.80 -27.91
N ALA A 479 -58.30 70.97 -29.23
CA ALA A 479 -57.43 70.11 -30.03
C ALA A 479 -55.96 70.18 -29.58
N ALA A 480 -55.40 71.39 -29.40
CA ALA A 480 -54.02 71.58 -28.93
C ALA A 480 -53.81 71.01 -27.51
N ARG A 481 -54.78 71.17 -26.59
CA ARG A 481 -54.74 70.53 -25.26
C ARG A 481 -54.70 69.01 -25.36
N LYS A 482 -55.52 68.42 -26.23
CA LYS A 482 -55.53 66.98 -26.47
C LYS A 482 -54.19 66.51 -27.05
N GLN A 483 -53.65 67.22 -28.04
CA GLN A 483 -52.33 66.92 -28.63
C GLN A 483 -51.22 66.95 -27.57
N VAL A 484 -51.18 67.94 -26.68
CA VAL A 484 -50.22 67.97 -25.56
C VAL A 484 -50.45 66.79 -24.62
N GLN A 485 -51.70 66.44 -24.29
CA GLN A 485 -52.01 65.28 -23.42
C GLN A 485 -51.59 63.95 -24.06
N ASP A 486 -51.85 63.75 -25.35
CA ASP A 486 -51.46 62.56 -26.11
C ASP A 486 -49.91 62.44 -26.16
N GLN A 487 -49.18 63.56 -26.31
CA GLN A 487 -47.72 63.60 -26.22
C GLN A 487 -47.20 63.29 -24.80
N VAL A 488 -47.85 63.78 -23.73
CA VAL A 488 -47.52 63.37 -22.34
C VAL A 488 -47.65 61.86 -22.18
N CYS A 489 -48.75 61.27 -22.64
CA CYS A 489 -48.97 59.83 -22.55
C CYS A 489 -47.91 59.03 -23.34
N GLN A 490 -47.50 59.51 -24.52
CA GLN A 490 -46.43 58.88 -25.29
C GLN A 490 -45.07 58.98 -24.59
N ILE A 491 -44.72 60.13 -23.99
CA ILE A 491 -43.50 60.29 -23.20
C ILE A 491 -43.49 59.36 -21.98
N SER A 492 -44.62 59.22 -21.27
CA SER A 492 -44.72 58.28 -20.14
C SER A 492 -44.58 56.82 -20.57
N ARG A 493 -45.07 56.44 -21.75
CA ARG A 493 -44.86 55.10 -22.32
C ARG A 493 -43.38 54.86 -22.63
N LEU A 494 -42.74 55.76 -23.38
CA LEU A 494 -41.31 55.68 -23.72
C LEU A 494 -40.40 55.68 -22.48
N GLN A 495 -40.78 56.38 -21.41
CA GLN A 495 -40.09 56.33 -20.12
C GLN A 495 -40.21 54.95 -19.44
N GLY A 496 -41.37 54.31 -19.53
CA GLY A 496 -41.57 52.94 -19.05
C GLY A 496 -40.72 51.94 -19.82
N GLU A 497 -40.82 51.95 -21.15
CA GLU A 497 -40.03 51.10 -22.06
C GLU A 497 -38.52 51.27 -21.83
N LEU A 498 -38.03 52.52 -21.76
CA LEU A 498 -36.63 52.81 -21.45
C LEU A 498 -36.21 52.26 -20.08
N SER A 499 -37.03 52.44 -19.04
CA SER A 499 -36.71 51.94 -17.69
C SER A 499 -36.66 50.41 -17.62
N GLN A 500 -37.50 49.73 -18.40
CA GLN A 500 -37.51 48.28 -18.50
C GLN A 500 -36.27 47.78 -19.24
N SER A 501 -35.90 48.38 -20.38
CA SER A 501 -34.67 48.02 -21.10
C SER A 501 -33.41 48.29 -20.27
N GLU A 502 -33.35 49.42 -19.54
CA GLU A 502 -32.25 49.75 -18.62
C GLU A 502 -32.13 48.73 -17.46
N GLN A 503 -33.26 48.27 -16.91
CA GLN A 503 -33.26 47.18 -15.92
C GLN A 503 -32.75 45.86 -16.50
N SER A 504 -33.26 45.44 -17.66
CA SER A 504 -32.83 44.21 -18.34
C SER A 504 -31.32 44.24 -18.69
N LEU A 505 -30.79 45.40 -19.10
CA LEU A 505 -29.35 45.58 -19.32
C LEU A 505 -28.54 45.47 -18.02
N CYS A 506 -29.04 46.01 -16.90
CA CYS A 506 -28.37 45.89 -15.60
C CYS A 506 -28.34 44.43 -15.13
N GLU A 507 -29.47 43.72 -15.19
CA GLU A 507 -29.55 42.30 -14.86
C GLU A 507 -28.62 41.45 -15.73
N LEU A 508 -28.58 41.70 -17.05
CA LEU A 508 -27.68 41.00 -17.98
C LEU A 508 -26.20 41.30 -17.70
N ARG A 509 -25.85 42.53 -17.31
CA ARG A 509 -24.49 42.90 -16.90
C ARG A 509 -24.07 42.28 -15.56
N GLU A 510 -24.98 42.17 -14.61
CA GLU A 510 -24.73 41.45 -13.35
C GLU A 510 -24.50 39.96 -13.61
N GLN A 511 -25.35 39.33 -14.42
CA GLN A 511 -25.16 37.94 -14.87
C GLN A 511 -23.82 37.75 -15.60
N PHE A 512 -23.44 38.66 -16.50
CA PHE A 512 -22.14 38.64 -17.17
C PHE A 512 -20.96 38.76 -16.20
N ASN A 513 -21.05 39.65 -15.20
CA ASN A 513 -20.00 39.79 -14.19
C ASN A 513 -19.84 38.52 -13.35
N VAL A 514 -20.95 37.88 -12.95
CA VAL A 514 -20.93 36.60 -12.23
C VAL A 514 -20.34 35.49 -13.09
N GLN A 515 -20.77 35.35 -14.35
CA GLN A 515 -20.19 34.37 -15.29
C GLN A 515 -18.70 34.63 -15.50
N ARG A 516 -18.27 35.88 -15.67
CA ARG A 516 -16.86 36.21 -15.87
C ARG A 516 -16.00 35.93 -14.62
N GLN A 517 -16.57 36.07 -13.43
CA GLN A 517 -15.91 35.66 -12.20
C GLN A 517 -15.78 34.13 -12.12
N GLN A 518 -16.86 33.39 -12.39
CA GLN A 518 -16.85 31.92 -12.43
C GLN A 518 -15.84 31.39 -13.46
N LEU A 519 -15.77 31.98 -14.66
CA LEU A 519 -14.78 31.64 -15.68
C LEU A 519 -13.35 31.93 -15.21
N ALA A 520 -13.09 33.06 -14.54
CA ALA A 520 -11.78 33.35 -13.96
C ALA A 520 -11.40 32.38 -12.82
N GLU A 521 -12.37 31.85 -12.08
CA GLU A 521 -12.17 30.80 -11.06
C GLU A 521 -11.90 29.44 -11.74
N HIS A 522 -12.65 29.07 -12.79
CA HIS A 522 -12.38 27.88 -13.61
C HIS A 522 -11.01 27.93 -14.31
N GLU A 523 -10.61 29.08 -14.86
CA GLU A 523 -9.26 29.29 -15.42
C GLU A 523 -8.16 29.05 -14.38
N ARG A 524 -8.37 29.48 -13.13
CA ARG A 524 -7.41 29.25 -12.02
C ARG A 524 -7.34 27.77 -11.67
N HIS A 525 -8.48 27.10 -11.51
CA HIS A 525 -8.53 25.66 -11.28
C HIS A 525 -7.87 24.87 -12.42
N ARG A 526 -8.07 25.27 -13.68
CA ARG A 526 -7.39 24.69 -14.84
C ARG A 526 -5.87 24.86 -14.77
N ARG A 527 -5.36 26.04 -14.38
CA ARG A 527 -3.91 26.28 -14.26
C ARG A 527 -3.30 25.42 -13.15
N LEU A 528 -3.94 25.35 -11.99
CA LEU A 528 -3.51 24.47 -10.89
C LEU A 528 -3.51 23.00 -11.34
N GLY A 529 -4.56 22.55 -12.03
CA GLY A 529 -4.60 21.21 -12.61
C GLY A 529 -3.51 20.94 -13.65
N GLN A 530 -3.13 21.94 -14.46
CA GLN A 530 -1.99 21.82 -15.40
C GLN A 530 -0.63 21.78 -14.69
N GLU A 531 -0.46 22.52 -13.58
CA GLU A 531 0.73 22.48 -12.74
C GLU A 531 0.85 21.11 -12.03
N GLU A 532 -0.26 20.57 -11.53
CA GLU A 532 -0.36 19.22 -10.96
C GLU A 532 -0.08 18.12 -11.99
N LEU A 533 -0.66 18.21 -13.19
CA LEU A 533 -0.39 17.29 -14.30
C LEU A 533 1.10 17.32 -14.69
N SER A 534 1.69 18.49 -14.87
CA SER A 534 3.12 18.61 -15.20
C SER A 534 4.02 18.06 -14.08
N SER A 535 3.64 18.23 -12.82
CA SER A 535 4.33 17.60 -11.68
C SER A 535 4.26 16.07 -11.74
N LEU A 536 3.08 15.51 -12.01
CA LEU A 536 2.87 14.06 -12.14
C LEU A 536 3.59 13.47 -13.37
N GLU A 537 3.63 14.18 -14.50
CA GLU A 537 4.40 13.79 -15.67
C GLU A 537 5.90 13.69 -15.37
N ASN A 538 6.47 14.69 -14.68
CA ASN A 538 7.88 14.68 -14.27
C ASN A 538 8.18 13.51 -13.32
N LEU A 539 7.32 13.26 -12.32
CA LEU A 539 7.47 12.11 -11.41
C LEU A 539 7.37 10.76 -12.14
N LEU A 540 6.47 10.64 -13.11
CA LEU A 540 6.30 9.41 -13.90
C LEU A 540 7.47 9.18 -14.88
N GLU A 541 8.05 10.25 -15.41
CA GLU A 541 9.26 10.25 -16.23
C GLU A 541 10.51 9.88 -15.39
N GLU A 542 10.59 10.33 -14.13
CA GLU A 542 11.62 9.93 -13.16
C GLU A 542 11.49 8.46 -12.75
N GLU A 543 10.27 7.99 -12.44
CA GLU A 543 9.99 6.58 -12.16
C GLU A 543 10.35 5.66 -13.34
N ARG A 544 10.05 6.06 -14.58
CA ARG A 544 10.48 5.32 -15.79
C ARG A 544 12.01 5.21 -15.88
N LYS A 545 12.73 6.28 -15.56
CA LYS A 545 14.21 6.31 -15.53
C LYS A 545 14.78 5.49 -14.37
N ALA A 546 14.10 5.45 -13.23
CA ALA A 546 14.47 4.59 -12.11
C ALA A 546 14.29 3.10 -12.48
N ARG A 547 13.16 2.73 -13.09
CA ARG A 547 12.87 1.36 -13.54
C ARG A 547 13.92 0.84 -14.52
N SER A 548 14.25 1.59 -15.58
CA SER A 548 15.24 1.12 -16.56
C SER A 548 16.64 0.95 -15.96
N ARG A 549 17.02 1.75 -14.96
CA ARG A 549 18.25 1.54 -14.17
C ARG A 549 18.18 0.25 -13.34
N THR A 550 17.06 -0.02 -12.67
CA THR A 550 16.89 -1.25 -11.87
C THR A 550 16.82 -2.51 -12.72
N GLU A 551 16.20 -2.45 -13.90
CA GLU A 551 16.16 -3.54 -14.88
C GLU A 551 17.58 -3.85 -15.39
N ALA A 552 18.33 -2.82 -15.83
CA ALA A 552 19.72 -2.97 -16.27
C ALA A 552 20.64 -3.52 -15.16
N ALA A 553 20.46 -3.07 -13.91
CA ALA A 553 21.19 -3.59 -12.76
C ALA A 553 20.83 -5.06 -12.46
N SER A 554 19.55 -5.43 -12.56
CA SER A 554 19.07 -6.81 -12.41
C SER A 554 19.66 -7.73 -13.47
N GLU A 555 19.70 -7.32 -14.74
CA GLU A 555 20.36 -8.08 -15.81
C GLU A 555 21.87 -8.22 -15.60
N ALA A 556 22.55 -7.16 -15.14
CA ALA A 556 23.98 -7.20 -14.84
C ALA A 556 24.29 -8.18 -13.69
N VAL A 557 23.52 -8.15 -12.61
CA VAL A 557 23.66 -9.09 -11.48
C VAL A 557 23.36 -10.53 -11.91
N LYS A 558 22.36 -10.76 -12.77
CA LYS A 558 22.09 -12.10 -13.35
C LYS A 558 23.29 -12.64 -14.16
N LYS A 559 23.94 -11.79 -14.97
CA LYS A 559 25.16 -12.17 -15.71
C LYS A 559 26.32 -12.50 -14.77
N GLN A 560 26.61 -11.63 -13.79
CA GLN A 560 27.67 -11.85 -12.80
C GLN A 560 27.43 -13.12 -11.97
N LEU A 561 26.19 -13.40 -11.57
CA LEU A 561 25.84 -14.65 -10.87
C LEU A 561 26.12 -15.88 -11.74
N HIS A 562 25.81 -15.84 -13.04
CA HIS A 562 26.08 -16.93 -13.95
C HIS A 562 27.59 -17.17 -14.16
N GLU A 563 28.37 -16.09 -14.31
CA GLU A 563 29.84 -16.15 -14.40
C GLU A 563 30.48 -16.69 -13.12
N ALA A 564 30.05 -16.22 -11.95
CA ALA A 564 30.50 -16.71 -10.64
C ALA A 564 30.12 -18.19 -10.41
N GLN A 565 28.94 -18.62 -10.86
CA GLN A 565 28.53 -20.02 -10.77
C GLN A 565 29.38 -20.91 -11.69
N ASN A 566 29.83 -20.39 -12.84
CA ASN A 566 30.70 -21.13 -13.75
C ASN A 566 32.16 -21.20 -13.25
N SER A 567 32.70 -20.13 -12.67
CA SER A 567 34.04 -20.16 -12.04
C SER A 567 34.06 -21.04 -10.78
N ALA A 568 33.00 -21.03 -9.97
CA ALA A 568 32.87 -21.92 -8.82
C ALA A 568 32.90 -23.41 -9.22
N LYS A 569 32.21 -23.79 -10.32
CA LYS A 569 32.29 -25.15 -10.89
C LYS A 569 33.71 -25.49 -11.34
N GLN A 570 34.42 -24.56 -11.96
CA GLN A 570 35.82 -24.77 -12.37
C GLN A 570 36.73 -25.03 -11.16
N HIS A 571 36.65 -24.19 -10.13
CA HIS A 571 37.45 -24.37 -8.90
C HIS A 571 37.08 -25.63 -8.13
N GLN A 572 35.82 -26.08 -8.16
CA GLN A 572 35.43 -27.38 -7.61
C GLN A 572 36.13 -28.53 -8.34
N ASN A 573 36.18 -28.50 -9.67
CA ASN A 573 36.89 -29.51 -10.49
C ASN A 573 38.40 -29.50 -10.21
N GLU A 574 39.02 -28.32 -10.10
CA GLU A 574 40.44 -28.15 -9.74
C GLU A 574 40.75 -28.69 -8.33
N ALA A 575 39.89 -28.39 -7.35
CA ALA A 575 40.01 -28.89 -5.99
C ALA A 575 39.86 -30.42 -5.91
N GLU A 576 38.95 -31.02 -6.69
CA GLU A 576 38.85 -32.48 -6.81
C GLU A 576 40.09 -33.12 -7.42
N HIS A 577 40.68 -32.50 -8.44
CA HIS A 577 41.93 -32.95 -9.04
C HIS A 577 43.09 -32.91 -8.02
N LEU A 578 43.21 -31.82 -7.24
CA LEU A 578 44.19 -31.74 -6.15
C LEU A 578 43.93 -32.78 -5.05
N ARG A 579 42.67 -33.01 -4.66
CA ARG A 579 42.29 -34.07 -3.70
C ARG A 579 42.59 -35.49 -4.20
N LYS A 580 42.59 -35.72 -5.52
CA LYS A 580 43.05 -36.99 -6.11
C LYS A 580 44.58 -37.09 -5.99
N LYS A 581 45.33 -36.03 -6.33
CA LYS A 581 46.80 -35.99 -6.25
C LYS A 581 47.36 -36.11 -4.82
N VAL A 582 46.68 -35.52 -3.83
CA VAL A 582 47.05 -35.69 -2.41
C VAL A 582 46.83 -37.13 -1.94
N ARG A 583 45.72 -37.77 -2.37
CA ARG A 583 45.48 -39.20 -2.09
C ARG A 583 46.58 -40.09 -2.68
N THR A 584 46.95 -39.92 -3.94
CA THR A 584 48.02 -40.73 -4.55
C THR A 584 49.37 -40.56 -3.84
N LEU A 585 49.76 -39.33 -3.50
CA LEU A 585 51.00 -39.07 -2.74
C LEU A 585 50.95 -39.64 -1.32
N THR A 586 49.78 -39.66 -0.68
CA THR A 586 49.59 -40.27 0.65
C THR A 586 49.70 -41.80 0.58
N GLU A 587 49.17 -42.42 -0.49
CA GLU A 587 49.33 -43.85 -0.77
C GLU A 587 50.81 -44.21 -1.02
N GLU A 588 51.53 -43.40 -1.80
CA GLU A 588 52.97 -43.56 -2.05
C GLU A 588 53.80 -43.47 -0.76
N LEU A 589 53.54 -42.47 0.08
CA LEU A 589 54.21 -42.33 1.38
C LEU A 589 53.90 -43.49 2.34
N ARG A 590 52.64 -43.97 2.37
CA ARG A 590 52.26 -45.16 3.15
C ARG A 590 52.99 -46.41 2.66
N ASN A 591 53.11 -46.59 1.35
CA ASN A 591 53.84 -47.71 0.76
C ASN A 591 55.34 -47.64 1.10
N ARG A 592 55.93 -46.43 1.08
CA ARG A 592 57.34 -46.21 1.45
C ARG A 592 57.61 -46.50 2.93
N ALA A 593 56.75 -46.01 3.84
CA ALA A 593 56.83 -46.32 5.27
C ALA A 593 56.64 -47.83 5.57
N ASN A 594 55.82 -48.52 4.77
CA ASN A 594 55.68 -49.97 4.86
C ASN A 594 56.93 -50.71 4.37
N THR A 595 57.63 -50.22 3.34
CA THR A 595 58.94 -50.79 2.93
C THR A 595 60.03 -50.55 3.98
N GLU A 596 60.03 -49.40 4.67
CA GLU A 596 61.00 -49.08 5.72
C GLU A 596 60.80 -49.95 6.98
N ARG A 597 59.55 -50.30 7.33
CA ARG A 597 59.24 -51.27 8.41
C ARG A 597 59.70 -52.70 8.13
N SER A 598 60.15 -53.01 6.92
CA SER A 598 60.67 -54.34 6.56
C SER A 598 62.14 -54.56 6.93
N LEU A 599 62.84 -53.55 7.49
CA LEU A 599 64.26 -53.63 7.83
C LEU A 599 64.48 -53.38 9.33
N THR A 600 65.39 -54.17 9.93
CA THR A 600 65.55 -54.28 11.39
C THR A 600 66.24 -53.06 12.02
N PRO A 601 65.86 -52.66 13.25
CA PRO A 601 66.34 -51.44 13.86
C PRO A 601 67.69 -51.62 14.56
N ASN A 602 68.75 -51.06 13.97
CA ASN A 602 69.87 -50.46 14.69
C ASN A 602 70.71 -49.63 13.71
N HIS A 603 71.24 -48.48 14.18
CA HIS A 603 72.15 -47.61 13.43
C HIS A 603 71.56 -46.70 12.32
N THR A 604 70.50 -45.93 12.63
CA THR A 604 70.01 -44.82 11.77
C THR A 604 69.65 -43.54 12.52
N GLN A 605 69.98 -43.40 13.81
CA GLN A 605 69.53 -42.25 14.61
C GLN A 605 70.26 -40.93 14.28
N GLU A 606 71.53 -40.98 13.89
CA GLU A 606 72.29 -39.82 13.40
C GLU A 606 71.79 -39.31 12.03
N PRO A 607 71.68 -40.11 10.95
CA PRO A 607 71.20 -39.60 9.66
C PRO A 607 69.75 -39.13 9.71
N LEU A 608 68.90 -39.69 10.58
CA LEU A 608 67.54 -39.18 10.81
C LEU A 608 67.53 -37.85 11.58
N GLN A 609 68.51 -37.60 12.46
CA GLN A 609 68.68 -36.27 13.06
C GLN A 609 69.20 -35.26 12.03
N GLU A 610 70.18 -35.63 11.20
CA GLU A 610 70.65 -34.78 10.09
C GLU A 610 69.54 -34.51 9.06
N GLU A 611 68.72 -35.49 8.68
CA GLU A 611 67.55 -35.25 7.82
C GLU A 611 66.48 -34.41 8.52
N CYS A 612 66.24 -34.59 9.83
CA CYS A 612 65.31 -33.74 10.56
C CYS A 612 65.82 -32.30 10.69
N GLU A 613 67.13 -32.08 10.83
CA GLU A 613 67.72 -30.74 10.84
C GLU A 613 67.77 -30.13 9.44
N ALA A 614 68.10 -30.91 8.40
CA ALA A 614 68.00 -30.48 7.01
C ALA A 614 66.56 -30.16 6.60
N LEU A 615 65.57 -30.92 7.07
CA LEU A 615 64.15 -30.62 6.87
C LEU A 615 63.72 -29.39 7.66
N ARG A 616 64.20 -29.15 8.89
CA ARG A 616 63.96 -27.90 9.64
C ARG A 616 64.65 -26.68 9.03
N VAL A 617 65.79 -26.86 8.37
CA VAL A 617 66.47 -25.81 7.59
C VAL A 617 65.70 -25.55 6.29
N ARG A 618 65.23 -26.59 5.60
CA ARG A 618 64.37 -26.43 4.40
C ARG A 618 62.99 -25.86 4.74
N LEU A 619 62.43 -26.16 5.90
CA LEU A 619 61.17 -25.58 6.37
C LEU A 619 61.37 -24.09 6.65
N ARG A 620 62.43 -23.71 7.38
CA ARG A 620 62.78 -22.30 7.58
C ARG A 620 63.09 -21.57 6.28
N ALA A 621 63.83 -22.18 5.35
CA ALA A 621 64.07 -21.59 4.03
C ALA A 621 62.76 -21.40 3.24
N ALA A 622 61.82 -22.37 3.30
CA ALA A 622 60.51 -22.24 2.67
C ALA A 622 59.60 -21.22 3.38
N GLU A 623 59.73 -21.05 4.70
CA GLU A 623 59.07 -20.01 5.47
C GLU A 623 59.65 -18.62 5.13
N GLU A 624 60.97 -18.50 5.06
CA GLU A 624 61.71 -17.30 4.63
C GLU A 624 61.37 -16.93 3.19
N ASP A 625 61.41 -17.86 2.23
CA ASP A 625 60.95 -17.68 0.85
C ASP A 625 59.47 -17.27 0.81
N ALA A 626 58.61 -17.88 1.63
CA ALA A 626 57.20 -17.48 1.73
C ALA A 626 57.02 -16.11 2.42
N THR A 627 57.96 -15.64 3.24
CA THR A 627 57.95 -14.25 3.75
C THR A 627 58.47 -13.27 2.69
N MET A 628 59.54 -13.60 1.96
CA MET A 628 60.02 -12.80 0.84
C MET A 628 58.97 -12.69 -0.26
N GLN A 629 58.28 -13.77 -0.62
CA GLN A 629 57.16 -13.73 -1.57
C GLN A 629 55.98 -12.91 -1.05
N ARG A 630 55.72 -12.88 0.27
CA ARG A 630 54.70 -11.97 0.85
C ARG A 630 55.17 -10.52 0.80
N GLU A 631 56.44 -10.24 1.05
CA GLU A 631 57.02 -8.90 0.92
C GLU A 631 57.08 -8.42 -0.53
N GLU A 632 57.42 -9.29 -1.49
CA GLU A 632 57.40 -9.00 -2.92
C GLU A 632 55.97 -8.77 -3.39
N ASN A 633 54.99 -9.58 -2.96
CA ASN A 633 53.58 -9.30 -3.22
C ASN A 633 53.13 -7.98 -2.58
N ALA A 634 53.60 -7.62 -1.38
CA ALA A 634 53.30 -6.33 -0.76
C ALA A 634 53.96 -5.16 -1.53
N LYS A 635 55.19 -5.33 -2.04
CA LYS A 635 55.89 -4.36 -2.90
C LYS A 635 55.18 -4.21 -4.24
N LEU A 636 54.75 -5.31 -4.87
CA LEU A 636 53.98 -5.33 -6.12
C LEU A 636 52.57 -4.75 -5.96
N LEU A 637 51.91 -4.95 -4.81
CA LEU A 637 50.65 -4.29 -4.48
C LEU A 637 50.85 -2.78 -4.32
N ALA A 638 51.87 -2.35 -3.58
CA ALA A 638 52.21 -0.94 -3.44
C ALA A 638 52.63 -0.30 -4.79
N GLU A 639 53.28 -1.05 -5.67
CA GLU A 639 53.59 -0.62 -7.04
C GLU A 639 52.35 -0.59 -7.93
N CYS A 640 51.42 -1.53 -7.79
CA CYS A 640 50.11 -1.50 -8.44
C CYS A 640 49.24 -0.33 -7.96
N GLU A 641 49.32 0.08 -6.69
CA GLU A 641 48.68 1.30 -6.19
C GLU A 641 49.38 2.57 -6.69
N ARG A 642 50.72 2.56 -6.79
CA ARG A 642 51.51 3.64 -7.38
C ARG A 642 51.24 3.80 -8.88
N LEU A 643 51.04 2.69 -9.60
CA LEU A 643 50.64 2.67 -11.00
C LEU A 643 49.17 3.05 -11.17
N ARG A 644 48.26 2.60 -10.30
CA ARG A 644 46.84 3.05 -10.30
C ARG A 644 46.75 4.56 -10.09
N THR A 645 47.54 5.13 -9.17
CA THR A 645 47.59 6.57 -8.95
C THR A 645 48.27 7.31 -10.12
N SER A 646 49.33 6.76 -10.73
CA SER A 646 49.89 7.31 -11.97
C SER A 646 48.93 7.27 -13.16
N CYS A 647 48.16 6.19 -13.36
CA CYS A 647 47.12 6.10 -14.39
C CYS A 647 45.96 7.08 -14.12
N SER A 648 45.58 7.28 -12.85
CA SER A 648 44.61 8.31 -12.46
C SER A 648 45.11 9.74 -12.78
N VAL A 649 46.40 10.01 -12.59
CA VAL A 649 47.03 11.30 -12.96
C VAL A 649 47.17 11.47 -14.48
N LEU A 650 47.52 10.41 -15.22
CA LEU A 650 47.61 10.44 -16.69
C LEU A 650 46.23 10.58 -17.35
N GLY A 651 45.18 9.98 -16.77
CA GLY A 651 43.79 10.19 -17.18
C GLY A 651 43.32 11.64 -17.06
N MET A 652 43.94 12.43 -16.18
CA MET A 652 43.68 13.87 -16.02
C MET A 652 44.50 14.76 -16.99
N GLN A 653 45.45 14.19 -17.75
CA GLN A 653 46.34 14.95 -18.66
C GLN A 653 46.07 14.71 -20.16
N SER A 654 45.04 13.93 -20.50
CA SER A 654 44.66 13.63 -21.89
C SER A 654 43.85 14.77 -22.58
N SER A 655 44.37 15.99 -22.57
CA SER A 655 43.77 17.13 -23.28
C SER A 655 44.80 17.97 -24.07
N ALA A 656 45.06 17.50 -25.31
CA ALA A 656 45.70 18.20 -26.45
C ALA A 656 47.25 18.40 -26.44
N PRO A 657 47.91 18.66 -27.59
CA PRO A 657 47.73 18.00 -28.90
C PRO A 657 49.03 17.71 -29.73
N SER A 658 49.10 16.50 -30.31
CA SER A 658 49.60 16.10 -31.67
C SER A 658 51.04 16.37 -32.23
N VAL A 659 51.33 15.60 -33.32
CA VAL A 659 52.38 15.72 -34.39
C VAL A 659 53.83 15.18 -34.05
N PRO A 660 54.67 14.68 -35.02
CA PRO A 660 54.58 13.33 -35.65
C PRO A 660 55.92 12.57 -35.92
N GLY A 661 55.82 11.32 -36.41
CA GLY A 661 56.86 10.60 -37.20
C GLY A 661 57.57 9.42 -36.50
N ASP A 662 58.16 8.42 -37.17
CA ASP A 662 58.22 8.05 -38.60
C ASP A 662 58.78 6.59 -38.77
N ARG A 663 58.43 5.89 -39.86
CA ARG A 663 58.96 4.58 -40.38
C ARG A 663 58.79 3.27 -39.57
N GLY A 664 58.36 2.19 -40.25
CA GLY A 664 58.51 0.80 -39.77
C GLY A 664 57.79 -0.33 -40.53
N ASP A 665 57.99 -0.49 -41.84
CA ASP A 665 57.38 -1.56 -42.68
C ASP A 665 57.86 -2.99 -42.35
N ARG A 666 56.95 -3.86 -41.86
CA ARG A 666 56.59 -5.17 -42.46
C ARG A 666 55.58 -5.94 -41.58
N GLY A 667 54.64 -6.64 -42.22
CA GLY A 667 53.58 -7.37 -41.51
C GLY A 667 53.94 -8.80 -41.11
N ASP A 668 53.23 -9.29 -40.10
CA ASP A 668 52.63 -10.62 -40.10
C ASP A 668 51.31 -10.57 -39.32
N GLN A 669 50.32 -11.37 -39.72
CA GLN A 669 49.00 -11.40 -39.10
C GLN A 669 49.01 -12.17 -37.78
N VAL A 670 48.88 -11.47 -36.66
CA VAL A 670 48.38 -12.05 -35.40
C VAL A 670 47.43 -11.04 -34.76
N ASP A 671 46.20 -11.45 -34.46
CA ASP A 671 45.22 -10.65 -33.72
C ASP A 671 45.74 -10.33 -32.30
N GLN A 672 46.40 -9.19 -32.16
CA GLN A 672 46.82 -8.66 -30.87
C GLN A 672 45.65 -7.90 -30.24
N GLY A 673 44.69 -8.67 -29.74
CA GLY A 673 43.37 -8.17 -29.35
C GLY A 673 43.35 -7.14 -28.21
N ASP A 674 42.24 -6.40 -28.17
CA ASP A 674 41.80 -5.33 -27.25
C ASP A 674 41.93 -5.58 -25.74
N TRP A 675 42.47 -6.73 -25.32
CA TRP A 675 42.51 -7.19 -23.94
C TRP A 675 43.07 -6.19 -22.92
N PRO A 676 44.09 -5.35 -23.20
CA PRO A 676 44.51 -4.32 -22.25
C PRO A 676 43.46 -3.23 -22.05
N GLU A 677 42.84 -2.75 -23.14
CA GLU A 677 41.81 -1.70 -23.09
C GLU A 677 40.50 -2.23 -22.49
N GLN A 678 40.16 -3.49 -22.76
CA GLN A 678 39.06 -4.19 -22.10
C GLN A 678 39.37 -4.50 -20.63
N LEU A 679 40.61 -4.80 -20.24
CA LEU A 679 40.97 -4.92 -18.82
C LEU A 679 40.86 -3.57 -18.11
N GLU A 680 41.32 -2.48 -18.72
CA GLU A 680 41.25 -1.14 -18.13
C GLU A 680 39.78 -0.67 -18.00
N LYS A 681 38.94 -0.93 -19.02
CA LYS A 681 37.47 -0.73 -18.97
C LYS A 681 36.82 -1.58 -17.88
N LEU A 682 37.04 -2.89 -17.84
CA LEU A 682 36.51 -3.78 -16.79
C LEU A 682 37.00 -3.37 -15.39
N ARG A 683 38.21 -2.83 -15.28
CA ARG A 683 38.78 -2.33 -14.02
C ARG A 683 38.19 -0.97 -13.61
N GLN A 684 37.86 -0.09 -14.56
CA GLN A 684 37.09 1.14 -14.32
C GLN A 684 35.63 0.83 -14.00
N GLU A 685 35.00 -0.12 -14.67
CA GLU A 685 33.64 -0.60 -14.38
C GLU A 685 33.57 -1.29 -13.00
N ALA A 686 34.56 -2.11 -12.64
CA ALA A 686 34.67 -2.69 -11.31
C ALA A 686 34.94 -1.65 -10.22
N GLN A 687 35.66 -0.57 -10.52
CA GLN A 687 35.86 0.56 -9.60
C GLN A 687 34.60 1.41 -9.48
N SER A 688 33.90 1.70 -10.59
CA SER A 688 32.64 2.43 -10.64
C SER A 688 31.52 1.69 -9.90
N THR A 689 31.32 0.40 -10.19
CA THR A 689 30.34 -0.43 -9.47
C THR A 689 30.69 -0.60 -8.01
N ARG A 690 31.97 -0.70 -7.63
CA ARG A 690 32.39 -0.68 -6.22
C ARG A 690 32.14 0.68 -5.57
N HIS A 691 32.33 1.79 -6.29
CA HIS A 691 32.04 3.14 -5.79
C HIS A 691 30.53 3.33 -5.59
N GLN A 692 29.69 2.89 -6.54
CA GLN A 692 28.23 2.89 -6.45
C GLN A 692 27.71 1.94 -5.36
N LEU A 693 28.35 0.79 -5.15
CA LEU A 693 28.04 -0.11 -4.03
C LEU A 693 28.41 0.54 -2.69
N GLN A 694 29.49 1.33 -2.66
CA GLN A 694 29.88 2.08 -1.47
C GLN A 694 28.95 3.28 -1.23
N GLU A 695 28.60 4.05 -2.26
CA GLU A 695 27.62 5.15 -2.20
C GLU A 695 26.26 4.63 -1.73
N SER A 696 25.73 3.55 -2.33
CA SER A 696 24.46 2.94 -1.88
C SER A 696 24.55 2.32 -0.48
N ALA A 697 25.72 1.85 -0.04
CA ALA A 697 25.94 1.42 1.34
C ALA A 697 26.02 2.61 2.32
N GLU A 698 26.59 3.74 1.91
CA GLU A 698 26.63 5.01 2.65
C GLU A 698 25.23 5.65 2.72
N GLU A 699 24.45 5.63 1.64
CA GLU A 699 23.04 6.01 1.62
C GLU A 699 22.18 5.10 2.51
N LEU A 700 22.38 3.78 2.48
CA LEU A 700 21.73 2.85 3.40
C LEU A 700 22.17 3.05 4.85
N ALA A 701 23.41 3.47 5.10
CA ALA A 701 23.89 3.82 6.43
C ALA A 701 23.23 5.12 6.92
N LEU A 702 23.19 6.17 6.10
CA LEU A 702 22.49 7.43 6.36
C LEU A 702 20.98 7.23 6.55
N LEU A 703 20.36 6.32 5.79
CA LEU A 703 18.94 5.99 5.93
C LEU A 703 18.67 5.21 7.23
N LYS A 704 19.56 4.29 7.61
CA LYS A 704 19.50 3.61 8.92
C LYS A 704 19.74 4.57 10.08
N GLU A 705 20.67 5.51 9.93
CA GLU A 705 20.94 6.55 10.91
C GLU A 705 19.72 7.46 11.08
N LYS A 706 19.17 8.01 9.99
CA LYS A 706 17.90 8.77 9.99
C LYS A 706 16.75 7.97 10.62
N TYR A 707 16.59 6.70 10.25
CA TYR A 707 15.57 5.83 10.86
C TYR A 707 15.81 5.63 12.36
N SER A 708 17.06 5.49 12.80
CA SER A 708 17.40 5.38 14.22
C SER A 708 17.14 6.68 14.99
N VAL A 709 17.41 7.83 14.39
CA VAL A 709 17.08 9.15 14.94
C VAL A 709 15.57 9.30 15.07
N CYS A 710 14.80 9.05 14.01
CA CYS A 710 13.34 9.09 14.07
C CYS A 710 12.74 8.06 15.06
N ALA A 711 13.39 6.92 15.26
CA ALA A 711 12.98 5.94 16.28
C ALA A 711 13.26 6.44 17.71
N VAL A 712 14.38 7.14 17.92
CA VAL A 712 14.71 7.80 19.21
C VAL A 712 13.79 8.99 19.47
N GLU A 713 13.55 9.86 18.49
CA GLU A 713 12.60 10.97 18.57
C GLU A 713 11.19 10.46 18.87
N LYS A 714 10.73 9.40 18.19
CA LYS A 714 9.46 8.73 18.49
C LYS A 714 9.40 8.21 19.92
N ALA A 715 10.48 7.61 20.43
CA ALA A 715 10.55 7.13 21.81
C ALA A 715 10.56 8.28 22.82
N GLN A 716 11.24 9.40 22.52
CA GLN A 716 11.24 10.63 23.32
C GLN A 716 9.84 11.25 23.37
N LEU A 717 9.20 11.45 22.22
CA LEU A 717 7.82 11.96 22.15
C LEU A 717 6.82 11.04 22.87
N GLN A 718 6.99 9.71 22.81
CA GLN A 718 6.18 8.78 23.59
C GLN A 718 6.44 8.90 25.11
N GLN A 719 7.69 9.18 25.51
CA GLN A 719 8.05 9.40 26.91
C GLN A 719 7.54 10.75 27.44
N GLU A 720 7.62 11.82 26.64
CA GLU A 720 7.07 13.15 26.95
C GLU A 720 5.54 13.11 27.03
N LEU A 721 4.86 12.48 26.07
CA LEU A 721 3.41 12.27 26.11
C LEU A 721 2.98 11.53 27.38
N LYS A 722 3.77 10.53 27.80
CA LYS A 722 3.54 9.80 29.05
C LYS A 722 3.81 10.67 30.28
N ALA A 723 4.89 11.42 30.31
CA ALA A 723 5.21 12.34 31.41
C ALA A 723 4.13 13.42 31.58
N ILE A 724 3.66 14.02 30.48
CA ILE A 724 2.56 15.00 30.47
C ILE A 724 1.23 14.36 30.91
N SER A 725 0.97 13.11 30.51
CA SER A 725 -0.18 12.34 30.99
C SER A 725 -0.12 12.11 32.51
N ASP A 726 1.03 11.70 33.01
CA ASP A 726 1.25 11.40 34.43
C ASP A 726 1.22 12.69 35.28
N GLU A 727 1.78 13.79 34.78
CA GLU A 727 1.67 15.13 35.40
C GLU A 727 0.21 15.63 35.40
N ARG A 728 -0.54 15.44 34.31
CA ARG A 728 -1.98 15.75 34.26
C ARG A 728 -2.76 14.93 35.29
N GLN A 729 -2.43 13.66 35.47
CA GLN A 729 -3.04 12.83 36.52
C GLN A 729 -2.66 13.32 37.93
N LEU A 730 -1.41 13.71 38.15
CA LEU A 730 -0.93 14.26 39.41
C LEU A 730 -1.60 15.59 39.75
N LEU A 731 -1.75 16.50 38.78
CA LEU A 731 -2.46 17.77 38.94
C LEU A 731 -3.95 17.57 39.19
N LEU A 732 -4.60 16.60 38.52
CA LEU A 732 -5.97 16.21 38.82
C LEU A 732 -6.13 15.63 40.23
N TYR A 733 -5.14 14.86 40.70
CA TYR A 733 -5.11 14.34 42.07
C TYR A 733 -4.87 15.46 43.10
N GLN A 734 -3.89 16.35 42.87
CA GLN A 734 -3.63 17.51 43.72
C GLN A 734 -4.81 18.49 43.76
N SER A 735 -5.48 18.73 42.63
CA SER A 735 -6.70 19.54 42.58
C SER A 735 -7.82 18.93 43.45
N LYS A 736 -8.06 17.62 43.32
CA LYS A 736 -9.02 16.89 44.17
C LYS A 736 -8.61 16.89 45.64
N ALA A 737 -7.33 16.72 45.95
CA ALA A 737 -6.80 16.75 47.31
C ALA A 737 -6.89 18.14 47.94
N THR A 738 -6.62 19.21 47.18
CA THR A 738 -6.70 20.61 47.65
C THR A 738 -8.16 21.04 47.86
N SER A 739 -9.05 20.57 46.99
CA SER A 739 -10.51 20.68 47.16
C SER A 739 -10.96 19.94 48.44
N ALA A 740 -10.52 18.69 48.64
CA ALA A 740 -10.83 17.94 49.86
C ALA A 740 -10.26 18.63 51.13
N CYS A 741 -9.01 19.10 51.10
CA CYS A 741 -8.36 19.79 52.22
C CYS A 741 -8.97 21.17 52.55
N SER A 742 -9.72 21.80 51.64
CA SER A 742 -10.48 23.03 51.92
C SER A 742 -11.93 22.73 52.34
N ILE A 743 -12.55 21.69 51.77
CA ILE A 743 -13.90 21.24 52.14
C ILE A 743 -13.94 20.60 53.54
N ILE A 744 -12.96 19.76 53.91
CA ILE A 744 -12.96 19.05 55.19
C ILE A 744 -12.98 20.00 56.40
N PRO A 745 -12.13 21.04 56.50
CA PRO A 745 -12.21 22.03 57.57
C PRO A 745 -13.53 22.82 57.58
N LEU A 746 -14.09 23.13 56.41
CA LEU A 746 -15.40 23.78 56.31
C LEU A 746 -16.54 22.87 56.80
N CYS A 747 -16.52 21.58 56.46
CA CYS A 747 -17.47 20.59 56.97
C CYS A 747 -17.32 20.40 58.49
N ILE A 748 -16.09 20.39 59.02
CA ILE A 748 -15.83 20.34 60.46
C ILE A 748 -16.35 21.62 61.15
N LEU A 749 -16.15 22.80 60.54
CA LEU A 749 -16.67 24.07 61.05
C LEU A 749 -18.20 24.07 61.06
N VAL A 750 -18.84 23.62 59.97
CA VAL A 750 -20.30 23.49 59.86
C VAL A 750 -20.84 22.48 60.88
N LEU A 751 -20.16 21.35 61.10
CA LEU A 751 -20.53 20.39 62.13
C LEU A 751 -20.34 20.97 63.55
N ALA A 752 -19.28 21.72 63.80
CA ALA A 752 -19.05 22.40 65.08
C ALA A 752 -20.08 23.50 65.35
N ILE A 753 -20.50 24.24 64.31
CA ILE A 753 -21.60 25.20 64.36
C ILE A 753 -22.92 24.45 64.61
N LEU A 754 -23.23 23.39 63.86
CA LEU A 754 -24.44 22.59 64.05
C LEU A 754 -24.51 21.95 65.43
N LEU A 755 -23.39 21.52 66.01
CA LEU A 755 -23.30 20.98 67.38
C LEU A 755 -23.40 22.08 68.45
N GLY A 756 -22.73 23.22 68.25
CA GLY A 756 -22.77 24.35 69.18
C GLY A 756 -24.13 25.04 69.23
N PHE A 757 -24.83 25.12 68.09
CA PHE A 757 -26.20 25.58 67.97
C PHE A 757 -27.23 24.44 68.09
N TYR A 758 -26.81 23.17 68.28
CA TYR A 758 -27.74 22.04 68.43
C TYR A 758 -28.78 22.27 69.54
N PRO A 759 -28.43 22.76 70.75
CA PRO A 759 -29.42 23.03 71.79
C PRO A 759 -30.43 24.11 71.36
N THR A 760 -29.96 25.14 70.67
CA THR A 760 -30.78 26.27 70.19
C THR A 760 -31.69 25.86 69.03
N LEU A 761 -31.20 24.99 68.15
CA LEU A 761 -31.97 24.41 67.04
C LEU A 761 -32.98 23.38 67.56
N SER A 762 -32.62 22.49 68.49
CA SER A 762 -33.54 21.50 69.07
C SER A 762 -34.69 22.15 69.84
N TYR A 763 -34.44 23.33 70.42
CA TYR A 763 -35.46 24.18 71.02
C TYR A 763 -36.39 24.78 69.95
N PHE A 764 -35.84 25.33 68.86
CA PHE A 764 -36.63 25.90 67.76
C PHE A 764 -37.42 24.85 66.94
N THR A 765 -36.92 23.61 66.86
CA THR A 765 -37.61 22.48 66.22
C THR A 765 -38.55 21.70 67.15
N ALA A 766 -38.72 22.17 68.40
CA ALA A 766 -39.60 21.56 69.41
C ALA A 766 -39.33 20.08 69.72
N THR A 767 -38.05 19.67 69.66
CA THR A 767 -37.61 18.27 69.84
C THR A 767 -36.91 18.00 71.19
N ALA A 768 -36.83 18.99 72.08
CA ALA A 768 -36.31 18.85 73.44
C ALA A 768 -37.13 19.70 74.43
N GLU A 769 -37.46 19.16 75.61
CA GLU A 769 -38.40 19.79 76.56
C GLU A 769 -37.74 20.70 77.62
N THR A 770 -36.41 20.81 77.65
CA THR A 770 -35.68 21.66 78.62
C THR A 770 -34.47 22.35 77.97
N PRO A 771 -34.12 23.58 78.40
CA PRO A 771 -33.01 24.36 77.86
C PRO A 771 -31.61 23.81 78.22
#